data_AF-A0A812P4Q6-F1
#
_entry.id   AF-A0A812P4Q6-F1
#
_cell.length_a   1.000
_cell.length_b   1.000
_cell.length_c   1.000
_cell.angle_alpha   90.00
_cell.angle_beta   90.00
_cell.angle_gamma   90.00
#
_symmetry.space_group_name_H-M   'P 1'
#
loop_
_entity.id
_entity.type
_entity.pdbx_description
1 polymer ?
#
loop_
_entity_poly.entity_id
_entity_poly.type
_entity_poly.pdbx_seq_one_letter_code
_entity_poly.pdbx_strand_id
1 'polypeptide(L)'
;MVLLILRPSLRGSTVRSTPGITSADNGSLRERLTSRSSRSFPPWPWRPWLGSRSASAKWVMRSSPVDAKPSKAKLVRGLVVTFVSVGVVVALTTNLDLPPSFGLIAFALQWGFFLLQGWPQRSEKLYDASGSLTHLSIILAGLLHDPVRSPRQILLSIFAVVWCTRLGTFLFNRISQDSKDSRFTELKEEFWSFSIAWNLQVLWVFLLELPVMLVNTSPQPPTGLWDVLGWSLWCAGFLLEAVADGQKFAFRGDPSNRGRFITTGLWRYSRHPNYFGEILMWIGLCTSFTSCVSSKAQLLAWISPAFNALLLIYVSGVPLLEKAGAKKWGREPEYRHYMEALKADDLGEVDLHLPVRELLHHKAFTLRWMVKRIDDAASAIALSYDKMGPALDLGLNLVVFFALLAIAVCIFSVSGSDDEKASKTSSHRKRLAACGEEQESPLEQGQRCFGTVQRYSERNGIGFIACAPCRAVYGRDVQLFQEDWEALELTVGSAVSFLLCVEERFPCPKGRPWAADVQRVRAQLGSKSYVLGSARLGQLRDSASLARQLVENRGRLAARVRHQLRARLHADGYLYLRSFLPEGPVGKARLSLLHQFQRAGLLADGCPPGQAVCGANIENGKPECFCSEEVLDVVNDGDLFQFLDSLFADAVEVVFDSANLRAVKPGQGTGFHTDSVYMGKLMVAGRPPVLACWIALMPISLELGGLVLCRGSNSHPGFEILRRTYGELDLDENDIGGTGWFSEDPEEVSKLGGRWETAAYGAGDVVIFTMHTMHGSSTNRTDSWRLSVDFRVQPSHAPPTLVSQNKGRWSRLRHSRSDFPRSMDEAKAAWNLHQAARGSKRPAAEPPATQRKRLCTRYLQLLSLIRFCYDL
;
A
#
# COMPACT_ATOMS: atom_id res chain seq x y z
N MET A 1 38.27 17.91 21.71
CA MET A 1 39.59 18.26 21.16
C MET A 1 39.53 19.11 19.88
N VAL A 2 38.43 19.85 19.63
CA VAL A 2 38.25 20.76 18.46
C VAL A 2 38.04 22.23 18.90
N LEU A 3 38.41 22.58 20.14
CA LEU A 3 38.33 23.96 20.66
C LEU A 3 39.68 24.52 21.13
N LEU A 4 40.80 23.99 20.63
CA LEU A 4 42.15 24.40 21.05
C LEU A 4 43.03 24.99 19.94
N ILE A 5 42.43 25.43 18.83
CA ILE A 5 43.16 26.16 17.79
C ILE A 5 42.36 27.41 17.52
N LEU A 6 42.64 28.49 18.26
CA LEU A 6 42.45 29.91 17.91
C LEU A 6 42.70 30.77 19.17
N ARG A 7 43.96 31.10 19.43
CA ARG A 7 44.33 32.34 20.15
C ARG A 7 45.64 32.87 19.60
N PRO A 8 45.69 34.11 19.10
CA PRO A 8 46.93 34.85 18.99
C PRO A 8 47.30 35.47 20.36
N SER A 9 48.61 35.52 20.57
CA SER A 9 49.36 36.23 21.61
C SER A 9 48.85 37.65 21.91
N LEU A 10 48.68 37.99 23.19
CA LEU A 10 49.01 39.31 23.75
C LEU A 10 49.38 39.17 25.24
N ARG A 11 50.48 39.85 25.60
CA ARG A 11 51.17 39.90 26.91
C ARG A 11 50.45 40.76 27.96
N GLY A 12 50.82 40.55 29.23
CA GLY A 12 50.66 41.49 30.35
C GLY A 12 49.65 41.01 31.39
N SER A 13 50.05 40.40 32.51
CA SER A 13 50.71 40.95 33.71
C SER A 13 49.74 40.99 34.90
N THR A 14 50.12 40.29 35.99
CA THR A 14 49.80 40.56 37.43
C THR A 14 48.32 40.44 37.88
N VAL A 15 47.89 39.93 39.05
CA VAL A 15 48.47 39.48 40.33
C VAL A 15 47.34 38.78 41.16
N ARG A 16 47.71 37.82 42.02
CA ARG A 16 47.12 37.28 43.28
C ARG A 16 45.65 37.57 43.65
N SER A 17 44.80 36.54 43.89
CA SER A 17 44.48 35.88 45.19
C SER A 17 44.06 36.87 46.28
N THR A 18 42.87 36.84 46.92
CA THR A 18 42.22 35.81 47.78
C THR A 18 40.88 36.39 48.32
N PRO A 19 40.06 35.66 49.12
CA PRO A 19 38.58 35.73 49.10
C PRO A 19 37.93 36.27 50.40
N GLY A 20 36.59 36.29 50.41
CA GLY A 20 35.73 36.43 51.59
C GLY A 20 34.59 37.43 51.33
N ILE A 21 33.38 37.36 51.89
CA ILE A 21 32.74 36.57 52.94
C ILE A 21 31.22 36.82 52.77
N THR A 22 30.41 35.91 53.35
CA THR A 22 28.96 35.90 53.70
C THR A 22 28.21 37.26 53.76
N SER A 23 26.87 37.40 53.69
CA SER A 23 25.74 36.62 54.23
C SER A 23 24.41 37.27 53.83
N ALA A 24 23.34 36.46 53.84
CA ALA A 24 21.99 36.73 54.34
C ALA A 24 21.01 37.72 53.63
N ASP A 25 19.87 37.11 53.31
CA ASP A 25 18.50 37.50 53.63
C ASP A 25 17.68 38.56 52.87
N ASN A 26 16.50 38.04 52.50
CA ASN A 26 15.17 38.64 52.53
C ASN A 26 14.78 39.72 51.51
N GLY A 27 13.79 39.34 50.69
CA GLY A 27 12.45 39.87 50.94
C GLY A 27 11.94 40.94 49.99
N SER A 28 11.28 40.48 48.92
CA SER A 28 9.98 40.97 48.42
C SER A 28 9.84 42.38 47.78
N LEU A 29 8.79 42.45 46.94
CA LEU A 29 8.00 43.62 46.52
C LEU A 29 8.40 44.39 45.24
N ARG A 30 7.73 43.98 44.16
CA ARG A 30 6.76 44.72 43.31
C ARG A 30 7.10 46.11 42.73
N GLU A 31 6.79 46.18 41.42
CA GLU A 31 6.26 47.33 40.63
C GLU A 31 7.27 48.45 40.30
N ARG A 32 7.25 49.17 39.16
CA ARG A 32 6.30 49.39 38.06
C ARG A 32 7.02 50.26 36.97
N LEU A 33 6.49 50.29 35.74
CA LEU A 33 6.66 51.36 34.69
C LEU A 33 8.03 51.38 33.94
N THR A 34 8.19 51.64 32.63
CA THR A 34 7.34 52.13 31.53
C THR A 34 8.07 52.02 30.18
N SER A 35 7.32 51.66 29.13
CA SER A 35 7.29 52.21 27.75
C SER A 35 8.50 52.31 26.81
N ARG A 36 8.16 52.03 25.53
CA ARG A 36 8.68 52.53 24.23
C ARG A 36 9.75 51.74 23.46
N SER A 37 9.23 50.97 22.50
CA SER A 37 9.58 50.90 21.07
C SER A 37 11.04 51.01 20.62
N SER A 38 11.58 49.88 20.15
CA SER A 38 12.36 49.85 18.91
C SER A 38 12.28 48.45 18.30
N ARG A 39 12.00 48.39 16.99
CA ARG A 39 12.08 47.18 16.18
C ARG A 39 13.52 46.64 16.22
N SER A 40 13.70 45.41 16.66
CA SER A 40 14.91 44.62 16.40
C SER A 40 14.55 43.14 16.38
N PHE A 41 15.07 42.45 15.37
CA PHE A 41 14.99 41.02 15.07
C PHE A 41 14.86 40.08 16.29
N PRO A 42 14.07 38.99 16.23
CA PRO A 42 14.03 38.04 17.34
C PRO A 42 15.39 37.32 17.48
N PRO A 43 15.91 37.19 18.71
CA PRO A 43 17.24 36.66 18.99
C PRO A 43 17.29 35.13 18.95
N TRP A 44 18.44 34.59 18.54
CA TRP A 44 18.84 33.20 18.73
C TRP A 44 18.89 32.85 20.23
N PRO A 45 18.23 31.77 20.73
CA PRO A 45 18.35 31.40 22.13
C PRO A 45 19.41 30.31 22.31
N TRP A 46 20.65 30.71 22.58
CA TRP A 46 21.53 29.90 23.43
C TRP A 46 21.32 30.37 24.88
N ARG A 47 20.64 29.56 25.70
CA ARG A 47 20.74 29.65 27.16
C ARG A 47 21.58 28.47 27.65
N PRO A 48 22.68 28.69 28.40
CA PRO A 48 23.41 27.61 29.06
C PRO A 48 22.57 27.06 30.22
N TRP A 49 22.34 25.75 30.21
CA TRP A 49 21.72 25.01 31.29
C TRP A 49 22.76 24.77 32.40
N LEU A 50 22.88 25.71 33.33
CA LEU A 50 23.47 25.48 34.65
C LEU A 50 22.43 25.87 35.69
N GLY A 51 21.63 24.89 36.10
CA GLY A 51 20.59 25.01 37.11
C GLY A 51 20.24 23.64 37.63
N SER A 52 20.81 23.31 38.80
CA SER A 52 20.60 22.07 39.51
C SER A 52 19.11 21.85 39.84
N ARG A 53 18.58 20.70 39.44
CA ARG A 53 17.52 20.03 40.20
C ARG A 53 17.91 18.56 40.31
N SER A 54 18.30 18.18 41.52
CA SER A 54 18.45 16.79 41.93
C SER A 54 17.10 16.09 41.78
N ALA A 55 16.92 15.37 40.68
CA ALA A 55 15.96 14.28 40.63
C ALA A 55 16.81 13.00 40.64
N SER A 56 16.88 12.38 41.81
CA SER A 56 17.41 11.03 41.99
C SER A 56 16.73 10.11 40.98
N ALA A 57 17.44 9.79 39.90
CA ALA A 57 17.04 8.77 38.95
C ALA A 57 17.07 7.43 39.68
N LYS A 58 15.93 7.03 40.25
CA LYS A 58 15.70 5.65 40.65
C LYS A 58 15.80 4.82 39.36
N TRP A 59 16.93 4.14 39.23
CA TRP A 59 17.10 3.03 38.31
C TRP A 59 16.10 1.93 38.70
N VAL A 60 14.89 2.03 38.16
CA VAL A 60 13.95 0.92 38.19
C VAL A 60 14.42 -0.05 37.12
N MET A 61 15.19 -1.07 37.51
CA MET A 61 15.22 -2.33 36.77
C MET A 61 13.78 -2.85 36.76
N ARG A 62 13.04 -2.55 35.69
CA ARG A 62 11.85 -3.33 35.36
C ARG A 62 12.34 -4.73 35.05
N SER A 63 12.01 -5.67 35.93
CA SER A 63 12.07 -7.09 35.62
C SER A 63 11.32 -7.32 34.31
N SER A 64 12.06 -7.78 33.31
CA SER A 64 11.54 -8.19 32.01
C SER A 64 10.45 -9.26 32.20
N PRO A 65 9.42 -9.32 31.35
CA PRO A 65 8.80 -10.61 31.07
C PRO A 65 9.84 -11.43 30.31
N VAL A 66 10.64 -12.17 31.07
CA VAL A 66 11.34 -13.36 30.61
C VAL A 66 10.22 -14.35 30.19
N ASP A 67 10.39 -15.04 29.06
CA ASP A 67 9.54 -16.15 28.57
C ASP A 67 8.67 -15.95 27.32
N ALA A 68 8.95 -14.95 26.46
CA ALA A 68 8.59 -15.08 25.04
C ALA A 68 9.82 -15.61 24.28
N LYS A 69 9.79 -16.89 23.84
CA LYS A 69 10.81 -17.41 22.91
C LYS A 69 10.85 -16.48 21.69
N PRO A 70 12.04 -15.99 21.28
CA PRO A 70 12.13 -15.12 20.10
C PRO A 70 11.50 -15.84 18.91
N SER A 71 10.70 -15.12 18.13
CA SER A 71 10.23 -15.65 16.85
C SER A 71 11.45 -16.11 16.07
N LYS A 72 11.53 -17.41 15.74
CA LYS A 72 12.67 -17.98 14.99
C LYS A 72 12.96 -17.15 13.73
N ALA A 73 11.93 -16.61 13.10
CA ALA A 73 12.05 -15.74 11.93
C ALA A 73 12.76 -14.41 12.23
N LYS A 74 12.45 -13.73 13.34
CA LYS A 74 13.07 -12.46 13.73
C LYS A 74 14.54 -12.63 14.15
N LEU A 75 14.83 -13.73 14.86
CA LEU A 75 16.20 -14.13 15.19
C LEU A 75 17.03 -14.36 13.91
N VAL A 76 16.52 -15.19 12.99
CA VAL A 76 17.20 -15.50 11.73
C VAL A 76 17.45 -14.23 10.92
N ARG A 77 16.46 -13.33 10.79
CA ARG A 77 16.62 -12.05 10.08
C ARG A 77 17.70 -11.17 10.70
N GLY A 78 17.70 -10.99 12.01
CA GLY A 78 18.71 -10.18 12.69
C GLY A 78 20.12 -10.72 12.55
N LEU A 79 20.28 -12.06 12.62
CA LEU A 79 21.56 -12.72 12.38
C LEU A 79 22.01 -12.56 10.92
N VAL A 80 21.12 -12.79 9.95
CA VAL A 80 21.42 -12.63 8.52
C VAL A 80 21.91 -11.21 8.23
N VAL A 81 21.20 -10.17 8.70
CA VAL A 81 21.62 -8.78 8.50
C VAL A 81 22.99 -8.51 9.12
N THR A 82 23.25 -9.05 10.31
CA THR A 82 24.55 -8.89 10.98
C THR A 82 25.67 -9.53 10.17
N PHE A 83 25.50 -10.79 9.74
CA PHE A 83 26.50 -11.49 8.93
C PHE A 83 26.72 -10.85 7.56
N VAL A 84 25.64 -10.40 6.90
CA VAL A 84 25.74 -9.65 5.65
C VAL A 84 26.50 -8.34 5.86
N SER A 85 26.22 -7.61 6.95
CA SER A 85 26.89 -6.35 7.24
C SER A 85 28.40 -6.56 7.45
N VAL A 86 28.77 -7.58 8.23
CA VAL A 86 30.17 -7.96 8.44
C VAL A 86 30.82 -8.39 7.11
N GLY A 87 30.14 -9.24 6.34
CA GLY A 87 30.63 -9.71 5.04
C GLY A 87 30.90 -8.59 4.05
N VAL A 88 29.97 -7.63 3.91
CA VAL A 88 30.13 -6.47 3.03
C VAL A 88 31.30 -5.58 3.49
N VAL A 89 31.39 -5.27 4.79
CA VAL A 89 32.49 -4.45 5.31
C VAL A 89 33.84 -5.13 5.12
N VAL A 90 33.93 -6.44 5.40
CA VAL A 90 35.16 -7.22 5.18
C VAL A 90 35.51 -7.23 3.70
N ALA A 91 34.55 -7.53 2.81
CA ALA A 91 34.78 -7.57 1.38
C ALA A 91 35.24 -6.22 0.83
N LEU A 92 34.62 -5.11 1.24
CA LEU A 92 35.06 -3.78 0.82
C LEU A 92 36.43 -3.44 1.39
N THR A 93 36.70 -3.82 2.64
CA THR A 93 38.00 -3.58 3.27
C THR A 93 39.11 -4.30 2.51
N THR A 94 38.90 -5.57 2.16
CA THR A 94 39.90 -6.39 1.46
C THR A 94 40.04 -6.02 -0.01
N ASN A 95 38.93 -5.81 -0.74
CA ASN A 95 38.99 -5.52 -2.18
C ASN A 95 39.44 -4.08 -2.50
N LEU A 96 39.38 -3.17 -1.53
CA LEU A 96 39.76 -1.77 -1.71
C LEU A 96 41.05 -1.40 -0.97
N ASP A 97 41.75 -2.40 -0.40
CA ASP A 97 42.97 -2.23 0.40
C ASP A 97 42.81 -1.19 1.52
N LEU A 98 41.63 -1.16 2.17
CA LEU A 98 41.37 -0.26 3.28
C LEU A 98 41.94 -0.84 4.59
N PRO A 99 42.42 0.01 5.51
CA PRO A 99 42.78 -0.41 6.86
C PRO A 99 41.61 -1.11 7.57
N PRO A 100 41.81 -2.33 8.12
CA PRO A 100 40.77 -3.04 8.88
C PRO A 100 40.23 -2.26 10.09
N SER A 101 41.01 -1.30 10.59
CA SER A 101 40.60 -0.41 11.67
C SER A 101 39.32 0.37 11.35
N PHE A 102 39.04 0.72 10.09
CA PHE A 102 37.80 1.44 9.74
C PHE A 102 36.55 0.60 10.01
N GLY A 103 36.54 -0.66 9.57
CA GLY A 103 35.44 -1.59 9.84
C GLY A 103 35.30 -1.88 11.33
N LEU A 104 36.41 -2.09 12.03
CA LEU A 104 36.42 -2.31 13.48
C LEU A 104 35.86 -1.12 14.26
N ILE A 105 36.25 0.11 13.90
CA ILE A 105 35.71 1.34 14.51
C ILE A 105 34.20 1.42 14.27
N ALA A 106 33.74 1.14 13.05
CA ALA A 106 32.32 1.18 12.71
C ALA A 106 31.50 0.21 13.56
N PHE A 107 31.92 -1.06 13.62
CA PHE A 107 31.23 -2.07 14.43
C PHE A 107 31.35 -1.78 15.93
N ALA A 108 32.54 -1.42 16.42
CA ALA A 108 32.76 -1.19 17.85
C ALA A 108 31.91 -0.03 18.38
N LEU A 109 31.82 1.09 17.64
CA LEU A 109 30.97 2.20 18.04
C LEU A 109 29.49 1.83 17.96
N GLN A 110 29.01 1.26 16.85
CA GLN A 110 27.57 0.98 16.70
C GLN A 110 27.09 -0.10 17.67
N TRP A 111 27.83 -1.20 17.81
CA TRP A 111 27.50 -2.23 18.80
C TRP A 111 27.74 -1.76 20.23
N GLY A 112 28.73 -0.90 20.47
CA GLY A 112 28.96 -0.27 21.77
C GLY A 112 27.75 0.57 22.22
N PHE A 113 27.28 1.49 21.37
CA PHE A 113 26.08 2.28 21.68
C PHE A 113 24.82 1.43 21.76
N PHE A 114 24.68 0.42 20.89
CA PHE A 114 23.57 -0.53 20.97
C PHE A 114 23.55 -1.29 22.29
N LEU A 115 24.66 -1.88 22.72
CA LEU A 115 24.73 -2.73 23.91
C LEU A 115 24.72 -1.92 25.21
N LEU A 116 25.33 -0.74 25.24
CA LEU A 116 25.44 0.08 26.44
C LEU A 116 24.23 0.98 26.68
N GLN A 117 23.56 1.44 25.61
CA GLN A 117 22.46 2.39 25.72
C GLN A 117 21.21 1.92 24.99
N GLY A 118 21.32 1.53 23.71
CA GLY A 118 20.17 1.23 22.87
C GLY A 118 19.28 0.12 23.45
N TRP A 119 19.85 -1.08 23.61
CA TRP A 119 19.16 -2.27 24.11
C TRP A 119 18.72 -2.17 25.58
N PRO A 120 19.59 -1.77 26.54
CA PRO A 120 19.18 -1.69 27.94
C PRO A 120 18.04 -0.71 28.18
N GLN A 121 18.01 0.41 27.44
CA GLN A 121 17.01 1.47 27.62
C GLN A 121 15.86 1.39 26.61
N ARG A 122 15.89 0.43 25.67
CA ARG A 122 14.96 0.33 24.52
C ARG A 122 14.75 1.68 23.82
N SER A 123 15.85 2.39 23.59
CA SER A 123 15.84 3.77 23.12
C SER A 123 16.75 3.96 21.91
N GLU A 124 16.28 4.77 20.98
CA GLU A 124 16.94 5.23 19.75
C GLU A 124 17.59 6.62 19.91
N LYS A 125 17.52 7.22 21.11
CA LYS A 125 17.92 8.62 21.32
C LYS A 125 19.34 8.93 20.87
N LEU A 126 20.26 8.00 21.03
CA LEU A 126 21.67 8.17 20.62
C LEU A 126 21.99 7.57 19.26
N TYR A 127 21.01 7.02 18.53
CA TYR A 127 21.24 6.38 17.24
C TYR A 127 21.85 7.35 16.22
N ASP A 128 21.26 8.53 16.01
CA ASP A 128 21.80 9.49 15.03
C ASP A 128 23.15 10.09 15.50
N ALA A 129 23.35 10.21 16.83
CA ALA A 129 24.59 10.68 17.43
C ALA A 129 25.73 9.65 17.29
N SER A 130 25.45 8.36 17.45
CA SER A 130 26.44 7.29 17.25
C SER A 130 26.87 7.23 15.80
N GLY A 131 25.94 7.34 14.84
CA GLY A 131 26.25 7.45 13.41
C GLY A 131 27.21 8.60 13.11
N SER A 132 26.92 9.78 13.63
CA SER A 132 27.77 10.98 13.44
C SER A 132 29.16 10.79 14.06
N LEU A 133 29.23 10.21 15.26
CA LEU A 133 30.51 9.89 15.90
C LEU A 133 31.31 8.87 15.09
N THR A 134 30.65 7.86 14.51
CA THR A 134 31.32 6.87 13.66
C THR A 134 31.94 7.49 12.41
N HIS A 135 31.24 8.37 11.70
CA HIS A 135 31.82 9.13 10.58
C HIS A 135 33.08 9.89 11.03
N LEU A 136 32.97 10.68 12.10
CA LEU A 136 34.10 11.45 12.63
C LEU A 136 35.29 10.57 13.04
N SER A 137 35.03 9.41 13.65
CA SER A 137 36.08 8.47 14.05
C SER A 137 36.78 7.82 12.85
N ILE A 138 36.04 7.47 11.79
CA ILE A 138 36.62 6.92 10.55
C ILE A 138 37.45 7.98 9.83
N ILE A 139 36.91 9.20 9.69
CA ILE A 139 37.64 10.33 9.08
C ILE A 139 38.93 10.60 9.86
N LEU A 140 38.85 10.65 11.20
CA LEU A 140 40.03 10.84 12.04
C LEU A 140 41.03 9.69 11.90
N ALA A 141 40.58 8.44 11.86
CA ALA A 141 41.46 7.29 11.68
C ALA A 141 42.17 7.32 10.33
N GLY A 142 41.47 7.67 9.24
CA GLY A 142 42.09 7.90 7.94
C GLY A 142 43.07 9.07 7.99
N LEU A 143 42.67 10.16 8.65
CA LEU A 143 43.55 11.27 8.96
C LEU A 143 44.59 10.98 10.07
N LEU A 144 44.81 9.74 10.49
CA LEU A 144 45.98 9.37 11.31
C LEU A 144 46.84 8.33 10.60
N HIS A 145 46.44 7.89 9.40
CA HIS A 145 47.13 6.86 8.65
C HIS A 145 48.46 7.36 8.06
N ASP A 146 48.45 8.50 7.36
CA ASP A 146 49.66 9.07 6.74
C ASP A 146 50.29 10.23 7.55
N PRO A 147 51.59 10.31 7.80
CA PRO A 147 52.18 11.43 8.54
C PRO A 147 52.16 12.76 7.77
N VAL A 148 52.08 12.72 6.43
CA VAL A 148 52.06 13.90 5.54
C VAL A 148 50.73 13.95 4.80
N ARG A 149 50.10 15.13 4.74
CA ARG A 149 48.76 15.28 4.14
C ARG A 149 48.72 16.20 2.95
N SER A 150 48.07 15.70 1.91
CA SER A 150 47.77 16.48 0.72
C SER A 150 46.61 17.45 0.99
N PRO A 151 46.53 18.56 0.23
CA PRO A 151 45.36 19.44 0.27
C PRO A 151 44.05 18.70 -0.01
N ARG A 152 44.06 17.68 -0.89
CA ARG A 152 42.91 16.85 -1.21
C ARG A 152 42.39 16.10 0.02
N GLN A 153 43.28 15.41 0.75
CA GLN A 153 42.93 14.68 1.98
C GLN A 153 42.32 15.59 3.05
N ILE A 154 42.94 16.76 3.26
CA ILE A 154 42.46 17.73 4.24
C ILE A 154 41.09 18.28 3.83
N LEU A 155 40.92 18.73 2.59
CA LEU A 155 39.68 19.34 2.12
C LEU A 155 38.51 18.36 2.09
N LEU A 156 38.69 17.15 1.56
CA LEU A 156 37.63 16.15 1.52
C LEU A 156 37.21 15.71 2.93
N SER A 157 38.16 15.59 3.85
CA SER A 157 37.87 15.32 5.25
C SER A 157 37.12 16.48 5.92
N ILE A 158 37.50 17.74 5.65
CA ILE A 158 36.77 18.92 6.14
C ILE A 158 35.34 18.92 5.60
N PHE A 159 35.16 18.68 4.30
CA PHE A 159 33.85 18.60 3.67
C PHE A 159 32.96 17.53 4.33
N ALA A 160 33.49 16.33 4.54
CA ALA A 160 32.78 15.26 5.24
C ALA A 160 32.45 15.62 6.70
N VAL A 161 33.39 16.23 7.44
CA VAL A 161 33.17 16.69 8.82
C VAL A 161 32.09 17.77 8.88
N VAL A 162 32.13 18.75 7.98
CA VAL A 162 31.15 19.84 7.91
C VAL A 162 29.76 19.27 7.64
N TRP A 163 29.64 18.38 6.65
CA TRP A 163 28.38 17.71 6.34
C TRP A 163 27.85 16.89 7.52
N CYS A 164 28.68 16.00 8.08
CA CYS A 164 28.28 15.10 9.15
C CYS A 164 27.90 15.86 10.42
N THR A 165 28.66 16.90 10.78
CA THR A 165 28.36 17.73 11.96
C THR A 165 27.03 18.48 11.78
N ARG A 166 26.78 19.01 10.59
CA ARG A 166 25.52 19.69 10.25
C ARG A 166 24.33 18.75 10.37
N LEU A 167 24.38 17.60 9.68
CA LEU A 167 23.31 16.61 9.67
C LEU A 167 23.08 16.01 11.06
N GLY A 168 24.15 15.59 11.74
CA GLY A 168 24.10 15.02 13.08
C GLY A 168 23.49 15.97 14.11
N THR A 169 23.89 17.24 14.10
CA THR A 169 23.32 18.25 15.01
C THR A 169 21.84 18.48 14.75
N PHE A 170 21.43 18.54 13.48
CA PHE A 170 20.03 18.72 13.10
C PHE A 170 19.16 17.54 13.57
N LEU A 171 19.59 16.31 13.32
CA LEU A 171 18.86 15.09 13.68
C LEU A 171 18.78 14.89 15.20
N PHE A 172 19.88 15.14 15.92
CA PHE A 172 19.92 15.04 17.38
C PHE A 172 18.99 16.04 18.06
N ASN A 173 18.98 17.29 17.60
CA ASN A 173 18.10 18.32 18.14
C ASN A 173 16.62 17.98 17.92
N ARG A 174 16.28 17.37 16.78
CA ARG A 174 14.91 16.91 16.48
C ARG A 174 14.44 15.82 17.44
N ILE A 175 15.23 14.76 17.63
CA ILE A 175 14.87 13.64 18.51
C ILE A 175 14.78 14.08 19.98
N SER A 176 15.63 15.03 20.38
CA SER A 176 15.59 15.61 21.72
C SER A 176 14.30 16.37 22.02
N GLN A 177 13.60 16.84 20.98
CA GLN A 177 12.32 17.56 21.09
C GLN A 177 11.10 16.65 20.93
N ASP A 178 11.11 15.69 19.99
CA ASP A 178 9.93 14.87 19.64
C ASP A 178 9.79 13.56 20.45
N SER A 179 10.74 13.27 21.35
CA SER A 179 10.77 12.15 22.32
C SER A 179 10.73 10.72 21.77
N LYS A 180 10.24 10.47 20.55
CA LYS A 180 10.13 9.15 19.91
C LYS A 180 10.21 9.23 18.39
N ASP A 181 10.95 8.31 17.78
CA ASP A 181 10.93 8.07 16.34
C ASP A 181 10.10 6.80 16.04
N SER A 182 9.03 6.95 15.25
CA SER A 182 8.09 5.87 14.93
C SER A 182 8.74 4.72 14.16
N ARG A 183 9.88 4.94 13.49
CA ARG A 183 10.59 3.88 12.73
C ARG A 183 11.13 2.77 13.64
N PHE A 184 11.41 3.08 14.90
CA PHE A 184 12.02 2.13 15.84
C PHE A 184 11.00 1.44 16.75
N THR A 185 9.72 1.81 16.69
CA THR A 185 8.70 1.36 17.65
C THR A 185 8.60 -0.16 17.70
N GLU A 186 8.50 -0.83 16.55
CA GLU A 186 8.40 -2.29 16.47
C GLU A 186 9.77 -2.98 16.62
N LEU A 187 10.84 -2.34 16.13
CA LEU A 187 12.20 -2.90 16.18
C LEU A 187 12.70 -3.06 17.61
N LYS A 188 12.37 -2.11 18.49
CA LYS A 188 12.80 -2.09 19.88
C LYS A 188 12.25 -3.23 20.73
N GLU A 189 11.26 -4.00 20.29
CA GLU A 189 10.62 -5.04 21.12
C GLU A 189 11.50 -6.28 21.31
N GLU A 190 12.39 -6.57 20.35
CA GLU A 190 13.23 -7.77 20.36
C GLU A 190 14.70 -7.45 20.02
N PHE A 191 15.65 -8.19 20.63
CA PHE A 191 17.10 -7.91 20.52
C PHE A 191 17.57 -7.92 19.07
N TRP A 192 17.30 -9.03 18.39
CA TRP A 192 17.73 -9.26 17.01
C TRP A 192 16.94 -8.46 15.99
N SER A 193 15.74 -8.00 16.34
CA SER A 193 15.00 -7.04 15.50
C SER A 193 15.58 -5.64 15.65
N PHE A 194 15.95 -5.24 16.87
CA PHE A 194 16.51 -3.91 17.10
C PHE A 194 17.93 -3.80 16.53
N SER A 195 18.75 -4.85 16.64
CA SER A 195 20.12 -4.86 16.12
C SER A 195 20.20 -4.62 14.61
N ILE A 196 19.13 -4.91 13.85
CA ILE A 196 19.05 -4.63 12.41
C ILE A 196 19.35 -3.16 12.13
N ALA A 197 18.73 -2.23 12.85
CA ALA A 197 18.93 -0.80 12.63
C ALA A 197 20.41 -0.40 12.81
N TRP A 198 21.06 -0.90 13.86
CA TRP A 198 22.46 -0.57 14.17
C TRP A 198 23.44 -1.16 13.16
N ASN A 199 23.17 -2.36 12.64
CA ASN A 199 24.00 -2.96 11.58
C ASN A 199 23.84 -2.22 10.24
N LEU A 200 22.63 -1.76 9.93
CA LEU A 200 22.42 -0.93 8.75
C LEU A 200 23.08 0.44 8.88
N GLN A 201 23.19 0.96 10.10
CA GLN A 201 23.95 2.17 10.36
C GLN A 201 25.44 1.95 10.11
N VAL A 202 26.00 0.79 10.49
CA VAL A 202 27.38 0.41 10.12
C VAL A 202 27.55 0.45 8.61
N LEU A 203 26.66 -0.23 7.87
CA LEU A 203 26.72 -0.26 6.41
C LEU A 203 26.57 1.12 5.78
N TRP A 204 25.61 1.92 6.29
CA TRP A 204 25.35 3.25 5.77
C TRP A 204 26.56 4.17 5.94
N VAL A 205 27.12 4.25 7.15
CA VAL A 205 28.31 5.07 7.44
C VAL A 205 29.50 4.60 6.58
N PHE A 206 29.74 3.29 6.54
CA PHE A 206 30.90 2.72 5.86
C PHE A 206 30.84 2.93 4.34
N LEU A 207 29.68 2.68 3.70
CA LEU A 207 29.49 2.86 2.26
C LEU A 207 29.57 4.32 1.85
N LEU A 208 28.99 5.21 2.66
CA LEU A 208 28.95 6.63 2.35
C LEU A 208 30.36 7.24 2.46
N GLU A 209 31.16 6.83 3.44
CA GLU A 209 32.50 7.36 3.70
C GLU A 209 33.60 6.80 2.76
N LEU A 210 33.28 5.84 1.88
CA LEU A 210 34.24 5.21 0.94
C LEU A 210 35.19 6.20 0.23
N PRO A 211 34.73 7.27 -0.44
CA PRO A 211 35.63 8.19 -1.13
C PRO A 211 36.62 8.88 -0.18
N VAL A 212 36.21 9.18 1.06
CA VAL A 212 37.06 9.86 2.04
C VAL A 212 38.05 8.89 2.67
N MET A 213 37.61 7.66 3.01
CA MET A 213 38.49 6.59 3.46
C MET A 213 39.59 6.32 2.43
N LEU A 214 39.21 6.19 1.16
CA LEU A 214 40.14 5.90 0.08
C LEU A 214 41.08 7.07 -0.22
N VAL A 215 40.61 8.32 -0.22
CA VAL A 215 41.49 9.48 -0.37
C VAL A 215 42.52 9.53 0.76
N ASN A 216 42.12 9.19 1.99
CA ASN A 216 43.01 9.24 3.14
C ASN A 216 44.02 8.08 3.21
N THR A 217 43.87 7.04 2.39
CA THR A 217 44.77 5.87 2.38
C THR A 217 45.41 5.60 1.01
N SER A 218 45.04 6.35 -0.03
CA SER A 218 45.60 6.19 -1.37
C SER A 218 46.74 7.17 -1.63
N PRO A 219 47.70 6.82 -2.51
CA PRO A 219 48.72 7.74 -2.98
C PRO A 219 48.11 9.05 -3.52
N GLN A 220 48.76 10.17 -3.21
CA GLN A 220 48.24 11.50 -3.51
C GLN A 220 48.98 12.16 -4.68
N PRO A 221 48.45 12.09 -5.91
CA PRO A 221 48.99 12.87 -7.02
C PRO A 221 48.71 14.37 -6.82
N PRO A 222 49.43 15.25 -7.55
CA PRO A 222 49.18 16.69 -7.55
C PRO A 222 47.71 17.02 -7.79
N THR A 223 47.27 18.15 -7.24
CA THR A 223 45.90 18.62 -7.43
C THR A 223 45.65 18.99 -8.89
N GLY A 224 44.55 18.50 -9.45
CA GLY A 224 44.23 18.64 -10.87
C GLY A 224 42.81 19.13 -11.12
N LEU A 225 42.39 19.11 -12.39
CA LEU A 225 41.08 19.58 -12.83
C LEU A 225 39.92 18.90 -12.09
N TRP A 226 40.00 17.58 -11.90
CA TRP A 226 38.96 16.79 -11.22
C TRP A 226 38.78 17.18 -9.75
N ASP A 227 39.84 17.64 -9.09
CA ASP A 227 39.75 18.17 -7.72
C ASP A 227 38.98 19.47 -7.67
N VAL A 228 39.33 20.42 -8.55
CA VAL A 228 38.65 21.71 -8.64
C VAL A 228 37.17 21.52 -8.98
N LEU A 229 36.86 20.64 -9.93
CA LEU A 229 35.48 20.28 -10.26
C LEU A 229 34.76 19.66 -9.06
N GLY A 230 35.38 18.67 -8.41
CA GLY A 230 34.80 18.01 -7.24
C GLY A 230 34.53 18.96 -6.07
N TRP A 231 35.48 19.84 -5.75
CA TRP A 231 35.32 20.84 -4.69
C TRP A 231 34.26 21.88 -5.04
N SER A 232 34.21 22.31 -6.30
CA SER A 232 33.19 23.25 -6.77
C SER A 232 31.79 22.64 -6.69
N LEU A 233 31.64 21.38 -7.09
CA LEU A 233 30.38 20.63 -6.97
C LEU A 233 29.97 20.48 -5.51
N TRP A 234 30.92 20.16 -4.61
CA TRP A 234 30.65 20.05 -3.19
C TRP A 234 30.19 21.38 -2.59
N CYS A 235 30.91 22.47 -2.86
CA CYS A 235 30.54 23.80 -2.38
C CYS A 235 29.17 24.26 -2.91
N ALA A 236 28.87 23.98 -4.19
CA ALA A 236 27.58 24.27 -4.78
C ALA A 236 26.45 23.45 -4.12
N GLY A 237 26.69 22.15 -3.90
CA GLY A 237 25.75 21.26 -3.22
C GLY A 237 25.46 21.70 -1.78
N PHE A 238 26.52 22.02 -1.03
CA PHE A 238 26.42 22.52 0.33
C PHE A 238 25.66 23.85 0.40
N LEU A 239 25.96 24.80 -0.50
CA LEU A 239 25.25 26.08 -0.56
C LEU A 239 23.77 25.87 -0.87
N LEU A 240 23.45 25.02 -1.84
CA LEU A 240 22.07 24.73 -2.23
C LEU A 240 21.29 24.09 -1.07
N GLU A 241 21.90 23.14 -0.37
CA GLU A 241 21.31 22.50 0.81
C GLU A 241 21.12 23.49 1.97
N ALA A 242 22.17 24.26 2.31
CA ALA A 242 22.13 25.24 3.40
C ALA A 242 21.07 26.33 3.15
N VAL A 243 20.97 26.83 1.91
CA VAL A 243 19.95 27.82 1.53
C VAL A 243 18.55 27.18 1.56
N ALA A 244 18.38 25.97 1.06
CA ALA A 244 17.08 25.27 1.07
C ALA A 244 16.58 25.03 2.49
N ASP A 245 17.44 24.55 3.38
CA ASP A 245 17.12 24.32 4.79
C ASP A 245 16.88 25.63 5.53
N GLY A 246 17.70 26.66 5.27
CA GLY A 246 17.50 28.01 5.83
C GLY A 246 16.15 28.61 5.45
N GLN A 247 15.76 28.50 4.18
CA GLN A 247 14.43 28.92 3.69
C GLN A 247 13.31 28.16 4.40
N LYS A 248 13.44 26.83 4.54
CA LYS A 248 12.45 25.98 5.20
C LYS A 248 12.36 26.28 6.71
N PHE A 249 13.48 26.55 7.36
CA PHE A 249 13.55 26.91 8.76
C PHE A 249 12.88 28.27 9.01
N ALA A 250 13.22 29.29 8.23
CA ALA A 250 12.60 30.61 8.31
C ALA A 250 11.08 30.54 8.08
N PHE A 251 10.65 29.77 7.07
CA PHE A 251 9.23 29.54 6.79
C PHE A 251 8.49 28.92 7.97
N ARG A 252 9.07 27.91 8.63
CA ARG A 252 8.49 27.24 9.80
C ARG A 252 8.52 28.08 11.07
N GLY A 253 9.47 29.02 11.17
CA GLY A 253 9.62 29.91 12.31
C GLY A 253 8.53 30.97 12.39
N ASP A 254 7.85 31.28 11.28
CA ASP A 254 6.73 32.21 11.24
C ASP A 254 5.41 31.53 11.67
N PRO A 255 4.76 31.98 12.77
CA PRO A 255 3.49 31.42 13.21
C PRO A 255 2.38 31.45 12.17
N SER A 256 2.38 32.40 11.22
CA SER A 256 1.35 32.47 10.17
C SER A 256 1.43 31.33 9.16
N ASN A 257 2.56 30.62 9.12
CA ASN A 257 2.80 29.49 8.22
C ASN A 257 2.50 28.14 8.87
N ARG A 258 1.96 28.12 10.10
CA ARG A 258 1.51 26.88 10.75
C ARG A 258 0.49 26.17 9.87
N GLY A 259 0.76 24.90 9.58
CA GLY A 259 -0.10 24.09 8.71
C GLY A 259 0.07 24.36 7.21
N ARG A 260 0.91 25.31 6.78
CA ARG A 260 1.21 25.59 5.36
C ARG A 260 2.49 24.88 4.90
N PHE A 261 2.71 24.86 3.59
CA PHE A 261 3.90 24.31 2.93
C PHE A 261 4.66 25.41 2.18
N ILE A 262 5.97 25.26 2.07
CA ILE A 262 6.83 26.26 1.43
C ILE A 262 6.80 26.09 -0.10
N THR A 263 6.61 27.20 -0.81
CA THR A 263 6.59 27.26 -2.29
C THR A 263 7.51 28.34 -2.84
N THR A 264 8.24 29.04 -1.97
CA THR A 264 9.08 30.19 -2.32
C THR A 264 10.57 29.83 -2.32
N GLY A 265 11.39 30.64 -2.97
CA GLY A 265 12.84 30.41 -3.02
C GLY A 265 13.21 29.20 -3.86
N LEU A 266 14.10 28.34 -3.38
CA LEU A 266 14.51 27.11 -4.08
C LEU A 266 13.38 26.09 -4.17
N TRP A 267 12.46 26.12 -3.20
CA TRP A 267 11.31 25.21 -3.14
C TRP A 267 10.32 25.44 -4.29
N ARG A 268 10.33 26.61 -4.95
CA ARG A 268 9.51 26.82 -6.15
C ARG A 268 9.94 25.96 -7.36
N TYR A 269 11.19 25.49 -7.35
CA TYR A 269 11.78 24.77 -8.48
C TYR A 269 11.89 23.27 -8.27
N SER A 270 11.95 22.84 -7.02
CA SER A 270 12.07 21.44 -6.60
C SER A 270 11.39 21.25 -5.26
N ARG A 271 10.78 20.07 -5.05
CA ARG A 271 10.18 19.70 -3.75
C ARG A 271 11.21 19.26 -2.73
N HIS A 272 12.43 18.93 -3.16
CA HIS A 272 13.52 18.49 -2.27
C HIS A 272 14.87 19.06 -2.73
N PRO A 273 15.03 20.40 -2.79
CA PRO A 273 16.28 21.00 -3.22
C PRO A 273 17.43 20.61 -2.27
N ASN A 274 17.15 20.49 -0.96
CA ASN A 274 18.14 20.03 0.02
C ASN A 274 18.72 18.64 -0.31
N TYR A 275 17.91 17.67 -0.74
CA TYR A 275 18.41 16.35 -1.13
C TYR A 275 19.24 16.37 -2.41
N PHE A 276 18.91 17.25 -3.36
CA PHE A 276 19.74 17.45 -4.54
C PHE A 276 21.12 18.02 -4.16
N GLY A 277 21.16 18.98 -3.22
CA GLY A 277 22.41 19.51 -2.69
C GLY A 277 23.25 18.41 -2.01
N GLU A 278 22.61 17.52 -1.26
CA GLU A 278 23.28 16.38 -0.63
C GLU A 278 23.89 15.41 -1.64
N ILE A 279 23.13 15.02 -2.67
CA ILE A 279 23.63 14.16 -3.74
C ILE A 279 24.83 14.82 -4.46
N LEU A 280 24.74 16.12 -4.73
CA LEU A 280 25.80 16.87 -5.40
C LEU A 280 27.10 16.93 -4.59
N MET A 281 26.99 17.00 -3.25
CA MET A 281 28.15 16.93 -2.36
C MET A 281 28.88 15.59 -2.50
N TRP A 282 28.18 14.46 -2.44
CA TRP A 282 28.81 13.14 -2.57
C TRP A 282 29.39 12.89 -3.97
N ILE A 283 28.71 13.38 -5.02
CA ILE A 283 29.28 13.38 -6.38
C ILE A 283 30.56 14.21 -6.40
N GLY A 284 30.60 15.38 -5.75
CA GLY A 284 31.78 16.23 -5.65
C GLY A 284 32.96 15.53 -4.96
N LEU A 285 32.72 14.84 -3.85
CA LEU A 285 33.74 14.06 -3.13
C LEU A 285 34.30 12.94 -4.02
N CYS A 286 33.43 12.14 -4.67
CA CYS A 286 33.86 11.09 -5.59
C CYS A 286 34.59 11.64 -6.82
N THR A 287 34.16 12.79 -7.35
CA THR A 287 34.80 13.45 -8.49
C THR A 287 36.24 13.85 -8.16
N SER A 288 36.48 14.46 -6.99
CA SER A 288 37.85 14.78 -6.56
C SER A 288 38.66 13.52 -6.24
N PHE A 289 38.03 12.50 -5.65
CA PHE A 289 38.67 11.20 -5.43
C PHE A 289 39.14 10.53 -6.72
N THR A 290 38.47 10.71 -7.87
CA THR A 290 38.91 10.09 -9.13
C THR A 290 40.36 10.42 -9.51
N SER A 291 40.86 11.57 -9.05
CA SER A 291 42.25 11.98 -9.22
C SER A 291 43.26 11.04 -8.58
N CYS A 292 42.90 10.29 -7.53
CA CYS A 292 43.81 9.41 -6.77
C CYS A 292 43.49 7.92 -6.91
N VAL A 293 42.66 7.53 -7.89
CA VAL A 293 42.37 6.13 -8.18
C VAL A 293 43.63 5.45 -8.72
N SER A 294 44.11 4.46 -7.98
CA SER A 294 45.32 3.68 -8.30
C SER A 294 44.99 2.26 -8.80
N SER A 295 43.78 1.76 -8.53
CA SER A 295 43.31 0.45 -9.00
C SER A 295 41.88 0.52 -9.54
N LYS A 296 41.51 -0.39 -10.44
CA LYS A 296 40.13 -0.45 -10.96
C LYS A 296 39.10 -0.76 -9.85
N ALA A 297 39.49 -1.51 -8.82
CA ALA A 297 38.62 -1.82 -7.69
C ALA A 297 38.22 -0.56 -6.92
N GLN A 298 39.12 0.43 -6.81
CA GLN A 298 38.84 1.71 -6.16
C GLN A 298 37.73 2.54 -6.84
N LEU A 299 37.37 2.25 -8.10
CA LEU A 299 36.19 2.86 -8.73
C LEU A 299 34.87 2.45 -8.06
N LEU A 300 34.86 1.38 -7.26
CA LEU A 300 33.72 1.01 -6.42
C LEU A 300 33.35 2.12 -5.42
N ALA A 301 34.21 3.10 -5.14
CA ALA A 301 33.86 4.26 -4.32
C ALA A 301 32.66 5.05 -4.88
N TRP A 302 32.40 4.99 -6.19
CA TRP A 302 31.21 5.59 -6.81
C TRP A 302 29.88 4.97 -6.34
N ILE A 303 29.94 3.82 -5.66
CA ILE A 303 28.81 3.29 -4.91
C ILE A 303 28.33 4.29 -3.87
N SER A 304 29.21 5.10 -3.24
CA SER A 304 28.82 6.07 -2.20
C SER A 304 27.73 7.05 -2.67
N PRO A 305 27.93 7.89 -3.71
CA PRO A 305 26.92 8.81 -4.18
C PRO A 305 25.70 8.10 -4.79
N ALA A 306 25.89 6.95 -5.45
CA ALA A 306 24.79 6.16 -6.00
C ALA A 306 23.88 5.60 -4.88
N PHE A 307 24.49 5.07 -3.82
CA PHE A 307 23.81 4.58 -2.62
C PHE A 307 23.09 5.71 -1.90
N ASN A 308 23.73 6.88 -1.72
CA ASN A 308 23.07 8.02 -1.09
C ASN A 308 21.87 8.51 -1.91
N ALA A 309 22.03 8.65 -3.22
CA ALA A 309 20.95 9.04 -4.12
C ALA A 309 19.81 8.02 -4.09
N LEU A 310 20.11 6.72 -4.08
CA LEU A 310 19.09 5.67 -4.00
C LEU A 310 18.31 5.75 -2.70
N LEU A 311 18.99 5.92 -1.57
CA LEU A 311 18.34 6.05 -0.27
C LEU A 311 17.45 7.31 -0.22
N LEU A 312 17.97 8.45 -0.67
CA LEU A 312 17.23 9.70 -0.66
C LEU A 312 16.05 9.69 -1.64
N ILE A 313 16.18 9.13 -2.84
CA ILE A 313 15.13 9.21 -3.87
C ILE A 313 14.09 8.10 -3.71
N TYR A 314 14.50 6.89 -3.34
CA TYR A 314 13.65 5.70 -3.45
C TYR A 314 13.31 5.03 -2.10
N VAL A 315 14.03 5.33 -1.02
CA VAL A 315 13.85 4.61 0.26
C VAL A 315 13.40 5.54 1.38
N SER A 316 14.32 6.34 1.94
CA SER A 316 14.14 7.04 3.21
C SER A 316 13.97 8.56 3.09
N GLY A 317 14.33 9.17 1.96
CA GLY A 317 14.20 10.62 1.75
C GLY A 317 12.83 11.03 1.20
N VAL A 318 12.78 11.23 -0.12
CA VAL A 318 11.64 11.70 -0.92
C VAL A 318 10.37 10.90 -0.63
N PRO A 319 10.34 9.55 -0.65
CA PRO A 319 9.08 8.82 -0.50
C PRO A 319 8.42 9.06 0.87
N LEU A 320 9.22 9.09 1.95
CA LEU A 320 8.72 9.32 3.30
C LEU A 320 8.22 10.76 3.47
N LEU A 321 8.97 11.75 2.97
CA LEU A 321 8.56 13.15 3.05
C LEU A 321 7.37 13.48 2.15
N GLU A 322 7.31 12.93 0.95
CA GLU A 322 6.16 13.08 0.04
C GLU A 322 4.92 12.42 0.64
N LYS A 323 5.04 11.24 1.23
CA LYS A 323 3.94 10.57 1.94
C LYS A 323 3.45 11.40 3.12
N ALA A 324 4.38 11.98 3.91
CA ALA A 324 4.03 12.86 5.03
C ALA A 324 3.40 14.19 4.55
N GLY A 325 3.94 14.77 3.47
CA GLY A 325 3.43 15.99 2.84
C GLY A 325 2.04 15.79 2.24
N ALA A 326 1.83 14.70 1.51
CA ALA A 326 0.52 14.31 0.99
C ALA A 326 -0.49 14.02 2.11
N LYS A 327 -0.06 13.39 3.21
CA LYS A 327 -0.92 13.19 4.40
C LYS A 327 -1.33 14.53 5.03
N LYS A 328 -0.42 15.51 5.08
CA LYS A 328 -0.65 16.79 5.77
C LYS A 328 -1.36 17.84 4.92
N TRP A 329 -1.02 17.94 3.63
CA TRP A 329 -1.45 19.01 2.72
C TRP A 329 -2.15 18.50 1.46
N GLY A 330 -2.26 17.18 1.23
CA GLY A 330 -2.79 16.61 -0.01
C GLY A 330 -4.22 17.02 -0.36
N ARG A 331 -5.01 17.46 0.62
CA ARG A 331 -6.38 17.97 0.43
C ARG A 331 -6.42 19.45 0.04
N GLU A 332 -5.35 20.20 0.26
CA GLU A 332 -5.27 21.64 -0.03
C GLU A 332 -5.17 21.90 -1.55
N PRO A 333 -6.05 22.72 -2.15
CA PRO A 333 -5.96 23.06 -3.57
C PRO A 333 -4.63 23.70 -3.95
N GLU A 334 -4.08 24.57 -3.08
CA GLU A 334 -2.77 25.22 -3.29
C GLU A 334 -1.64 24.18 -3.37
N TYR A 335 -1.69 23.13 -2.54
CA TYR A 335 -0.66 22.09 -2.54
C TYR A 335 -0.75 21.21 -3.78
N ARG A 336 -1.96 20.87 -4.22
CA ARG A 336 -2.18 20.12 -5.46
C ARG A 336 -1.71 20.93 -6.68
N HIS A 337 -2.03 22.21 -6.73
CA HIS A 337 -1.56 23.10 -7.79
C HIS A 337 -0.03 23.20 -7.80
N TYR A 338 0.61 23.34 -6.64
CA TYR A 338 2.07 23.32 -6.53
C TYR A 338 2.69 21.98 -7.00
N MET A 339 2.05 20.86 -6.68
CA MET A 339 2.48 19.52 -7.12
C MET A 339 2.28 19.31 -8.63
N GLU A 340 1.21 19.85 -9.22
CA GLU A 340 0.91 19.80 -10.65
C GLU A 340 1.81 20.74 -11.44
N ALA A 341 2.06 21.96 -10.96
CA ALA A 341 2.98 22.93 -11.57
C ALA A 341 4.43 22.41 -11.63
N LEU A 342 4.80 21.48 -10.75
CA LEU A 342 6.09 20.80 -10.79
C LEU A 342 6.09 19.49 -11.60
N LYS A 343 4.92 19.02 -12.06
CA LYS A 343 4.74 17.85 -12.93
C LYS A 343 4.50 18.22 -14.39
N ALA A 344 3.85 19.35 -14.65
CA ALA A 344 3.58 19.85 -16.00
C ALA A 344 4.84 20.53 -16.56
N ASP A 345 5.19 20.22 -17.81
CA ASP A 345 6.24 20.91 -18.57
C ASP A 345 5.88 22.37 -18.93
N ASP A 346 4.72 22.88 -18.49
CA ASP A 346 4.29 24.28 -18.67
C ASP A 346 4.83 25.19 -17.56
N LEU A 347 6.13 25.51 -17.64
CA LEU A 347 6.62 26.79 -17.11
C LEU A 347 6.35 27.86 -18.18
N GLY A 348 5.11 28.36 -18.18
CA GLY A 348 4.73 29.57 -18.90
C GLY A 348 5.64 30.75 -18.55
N GLU A 349 5.80 31.64 -19.53
CA GLU A 349 6.58 32.88 -19.51
C GLU A 349 6.64 33.56 -18.13
N VAL A 350 7.84 33.55 -17.53
CA VAL A 350 8.20 34.49 -16.47
C VAL A 350 9.43 35.25 -16.93
N ASP A 351 9.22 36.53 -17.21
CA ASP A 351 10.25 37.50 -17.59
C ASP A 351 11.30 37.62 -16.47
N LEU A 352 12.51 37.13 -16.75
CA LEU A 352 13.69 37.31 -15.91
C LEU A 352 14.89 37.59 -16.82
N HIS A 353 15.20 38.87 -16.99
CA HIS A 353 16.42 39.35 -17.65
C HIS A 353 17.66 38.96 -16.83
N LEU A 354 18.46 38.00 -17.31
CA LEU A 354 19.93 37.81 -17.14
C LEU A 354 20.32 36.37 -17.61
N PRO A 355 21.60 36.09 -17.98
CA PRO A 355 22.02 34.92 -18.74
C PRO A 355 22.13 33.65 -17.88
N VAL A 356 21.03 33.27 -17.22
CA VAL A 356 20.84 31.98 -16.54
C VAL A 356 19.91 31.08 -17.38
N ARG A 357 19.37 31.62 -18.48
CA ARG A 357 18.39 30.98 -19.37
C ARG A 357 18.95 29.72 -20.08
N GLU A 358 20.24 29.69 -20.40
CA GLU A 358 20.88 28.51 -21.02
C GLU A 358 21.24 27.41 -20.00
N LEU A 359 21.44 27.74 -18.73
CA LEU A 359 21.79 26.74 -17.71
C LEU A 359 20.56 26.00 -17.14
N LEU A 360 19.35 26.55 -17.32
CA LEU A 360 18.13 26.07 -16.67
C LEU A 360 17.03 25.53 -17.61
N HIS A 361 17.16 25.67 -18.94
CA HIS A 361 16.11 25.24 -19.89
C HIS A 361 15.98 23.73 -20.13
N HIS A 362 16.61 22.92 -19.28
CA HIS A 362 16.82 21.51 -19.59
C HIS A 362 16.61 20.61 -18.38
N LYS A 363 15.49 20.82 -17.65
CA LYS A 363 15.11 20.01 -16.48
C LYS A 363 14.82 18.54 -16.79
N ALA A 364 14.34 18.24 -17.99
CA ALA A 364 14.17 16.87 -18.47
C ALA A 364 15.37 16.38 -19.28
N PHE A 365 16.34 17.27 -19.57
CA PHE A 365 17.64 16.90 -20.11
C PHE A 365 18.55 16.45 -18.97
N THR A 366 18.67 17.12 -17.81
CA THR A 366 19.67 16.71 -16.79
C THR A 366 19.48 15.28 -16.26
N LEU A 367 18.25 14.82 -16.05
CA LEU A 367 17.98 13.44 -15.61
C LEU A 367 18.14 12.44 -16.76
N ARG A 368 17.66 12.76 -17.97
CA ARG A 368 17.84 11.92 -19.17
C ARG A 368 19.28 11.94 -19.70
N TRP A 369 20.02 13.01 -19.47
CA TRP A 369 21.42 13.23 -19.80
C TRP A 369 22.31 12.58 -18.74
N MET A 370 21.93 12.57 -17.46
CA MET A 370 22.60 11.76 -16.43
C MET A 370 22.37 10.28 -16.67
N VAL A 371 21.13 9.83 -16.91
CA VAL A 371 20.84 8.42 -17.27
C VAL A 371 21.55 8.04 -18.57
N LYS A 372 21.50 8.90 -19.59
CA LYS A 372 22.23 8.70 -20.85
C LYS A 372 23.74 8.79 -20.70
N ARG A 373 24.30 9.59 -19.78
CA ARG A 373 25.75 9.64 -19.51
C ARG A 373 26.23 8.52 -18.60
N ILE A 374 25.36 8.00 -17.74
CA ILE A 374 25.59 6.76 -16.99
C ILE A 374 25.52 5.58 -17.95
N ASP A 375 24.59 5.56 -18.90
CA ASP A 375 24.54 4.58 -20.00
C ASP A 375 25.70 4.76 -20.97
N ASP A 376 26.11 5.99 -21.31
CA ASP A 376 27.26 6.27 -22.20
C ASP A 376 28.58 5.98 -21.46
N ALA A 377 28.66 6.18 -20.14
CA ALA A 377 29.80 5.80 -19.31
C ALA A 377 29.85 4.28 -19.11
N ALA A 378 28.70 3.63 -18.87
CA ALA A 378 28.58 2.17 -18.84
C ALA A 378 28.89 1.56 -20.21
N SER A 379 28.48 2.22 -21.30
CA SER A 379 28.77 1.85 -22.68
C SER A 379 30.21 2.16 -23.08
N ALA A 380 30.85 3.21 -22.55
CA ALA A 380 32.27 3.50 -22.74
C ALA A 380 33.17 2.55 -21.91
N ILE A 381 32.70 2.13 -20.74
CA ILE A 381 33.27 1.05 -19.93
C ILE A 381 33.07 -0.29 -20.65
N ALA A 382 31.94 -0.50 -21.34
CA ALA A 382 31.67 -1.66 -22.18
C ALA A 382 32.40 -1.64 -23.55
N LEU A 383 32.73 -0.47 -24.11
CA LEU A 383 33.57 -0.34 -25.31
C LEU A 383 35.06 -0.52 -25.00
N SER A 384 35.43 -0.44 -23.71
CA SER A 384 36.76 -0.80 -23.22
C SER A 384 36.87 -2.29 -22.84
N TYR A 385 35.82 -3.08 -23.13
CA TYR A 385 35.63 -4.46 -22.64
C TYR A 385 36.19 -5.55 -23.56
N ASP A 386 36.51 -5.22 -24.82
CA ASP A 386 37.04 -6.19 -25.79
C ASP A 386 38.53 -6.54 -25.62
N LYS A 387 39.18 -5.96 -24.61
CA LYS A 387 40.56 -6.30 -24.25
C LYS A 387 40.71 -6.35 -22.73
N MET A 388 40.48 -7.52 -22.13
CA MET A 388 41.20 -8.08 -20.97
C MET A 388 40.33 -9.08 -20.18
N GLY A 389 40.66 -10.36 -20.23
CA GLY A 389 40.76 -11.13 -18.97
C GLY A 389 41.96 -10.59 -18.16
N PRO A 390 42.06 -10.77 -16.83
CA PRO A 390 41.27 -11.56 -15.88
C PRO A 390 40.33 -10.66 -15.06
N ALA A 391 39.15 -10.39 -15.62
CA ALA A 391 38.11 -9.55 -15.03
C ALA A 391 36.90 -10.37 -14.52
N LEU A 392 37.12 -11.62 -14.10
CA LEU A 392 36.04 -12.44 -13.52
C LEU A 392 35.73 -12.09 -12.06
N ASP A 393 36.69 -11.60 -11.28
CA ASP A 393 36.48 -11.31 -9.85
C ASP A 393 35.78 -9.96 -9.59
N LEU A 394 36.01 -8.93 -10.41
CA LEU A 394 35.34 -7.63 -10.22
C LEU A 394 33.85 -7.70 -10.63
N GLY A 395 33.54 -8.46 -11.68
CA GLY A 395 32.17 -8.78 -12.07
C GLY A 395 31.44 -9.60 -11.02
N LEU A 396 32.12 -10.61 -10.44
CA LEU A 396 31.58 -11.42 -9.34
C LEU A 396 31.36 -10.57 -8.08
N ASN A 397 32.28 -9.67 -7.74
CA ASN A 397 32.16 -8.78 -6.57
C ASN A 397 31.10 -7.69 -6.75
N LEU A 398 30.89 -7.17 -7.97
CA LEU A 398 29.78 -6.26 -8.29
C LEU A 398 28.44 -6.98 -8.29
N VAL A 399 28.38 -8.21 -8.82
CA VAL A 399 27.19 -9.07 -8.76
C VAL A 399 26.87 -9.45 -7.32
N VAL A 400 27.87 -9.80 -6.50
CA VAL A 400 27.71 -10.05 -5.07
C VAL A 400 27.33 -8.78 -4.33
N PHE A 401 27.88 -7.62 -4.67
CA PHE A 401 27.52 -6.33 -4.07
C PHE A 401 26.08 -5.92 -4.40
N PHE A 402 25.67 -5.97 -5.68
CA PHE A 402 24.30 -5.69 -6.09
C PHE A 402 23.32 -6.78 -5.60
N ALA A 403 23.76 -8.03 -5.46
CA ALA A 403 22.98 -9.08 -4.82
C ALA A 403 22.86 -8.85 -3.31
N LEU A 404 23.90 -8.40 -2.60
CA LEU A 404 23.84 -8.10 -1.17
C LEU A 404 23.08 -6.80 -0.89
N LEU A 405 23.14 -5.82 -1.80
CA LEU A 405 22.34 -4.59 -1.77
C LEU A 405 20.87 -4.90 -2.11
N ALA A 406 20.61 -5.75 -3.10
CA ALA A 406 19.28 -6.27 -3.39
C ALA A 406 18.76 -7.13 -2.24
N ILE A 407 19.60 -7.93 -1.57
CA ILE A 407 19.24 -8.69 -0.35
C ILE A 407 18.98 -7.72 0.81
N ALA A 408 19.75 -6.65 1.00
CA ALA A 408 19.48 -5.64 2.02
C ALA A 408 18.18 -4.86 1.74
N VAL A 409 17.93 -4.52 0.47
CA VAL A 409 16.68 -3.89 -0.01
C VAL A 409 15.51 -4.86 0.09
N CYS A 410 15.70 -6.15 -0.20
CA CYS A 410 14.71 -7.23 -0.03
C CYS A 410 14.52 -7.57 1.45
N ILE A 411 15.49 -7.42 2.33
CA ILE A 411 15.28 -7.58 3.78
C ILE A 411 14.38 -6.44 4.31
N PHE A 412 14.40 -5.26 3.67
CA PHE A 412 13.44 -4.19 3.92
C PHE A 412 12.13 -4.30 3.14
N SER A 413 12.13 -4.97 1.98
CA SER A 413 10.99 -5.01 1.06
C SER A 413 10.28 -6.37 1.01
N VAL A 414 10.82 -7.39 1.68
CA VAL A 414 10.34 -8.77 1.64
C VAL A 414 10.35 -9.36 3.06
N SER A 415 9.18 -9.26 3.69
CA SER A 415 8.57 -10.46 4.26
C SER A 415 7.67 -11.05 3.18
N GLY A 416 8.12 -12.05 2.43
CA GLY A 416 7.30 -12.69 1.39
C GLY A 416 8.08 -13.13 0.14
N SER A 417 8.67 -14.31 0.23
CA SER A 417 9.38 -15.08 -0.81
C SER A 417 8.82 -14.98 -2.24
N ASP A 418 9.71 -14.69 -3.20
CA ASP A 418 9.50 -14.90 -4.64
C ASP A 418 10.83 -15.39 -5.24
N ASP A 419 11.01 -16.71 -5.38
CA ASP A 419 12.08 -17.29 -6.22
C ASP A 419 11.76 -18.76 -6.58
N GLU A 420 10.53 -19.03 -7.04
CA GLU A 420 10.15 -20.35 -7.57
C GLU A 420 9.36 -20.29 -8.89
N LYS A 421 9.45 -19.17 -9.64
CA LYS A 421 8.67 -18.96 -10.87
C LYS A 421 9.37 -19.29 -12.18
N ALA A 422 10.69 -19.53 -12.20
CA ALA A 422 11.42 -19.72 -13.47
C ALA A 422 11.60 -21.20 -13.90
N SER A 423 11.43 -22.18 -13.01
CA SER A 423 11.76 -23.60 -13.31
C SER A 423 10.55 -24.49 -13.64
N LYS A 424 9.31 -24.08 -13.33
CA LYS A 424 8.12 -24.96 -13.40
C LYS A 424 7.41 -25.02 -14.76
N THR A 425 7.77 -24.16 -15.72
CA THR A 425 7.15 -24.08 -17.07
C THR A 425 7.46 -25.27 -17.98
N SER A 426 8.52 -26.05 -17.71
CA SER A 426 8.89 -27.22 -18.54
C SER A 426 8.26 -28.54 -18.08
N SER A 427 7.91 -28.67 -16.79
CA SER A 427 7.43 -29.93 -16.19
C SER A 427 5.90 -30.10 -16.29
N HIS A 428 5.16 -29.00 -16.49
CA HIS A 428 3.69 -28.98 -16.47
C HIS A 428 3.04 -29.67 -17.67
N ARG A 429 3.72 -29.74 -18.83
CA ARG A 429 3.20 -30.44 -20.04
C ARG A 429 3.19 -31.97 -19.92
N LYS A 430 3.97 -32.57 -19.01
CA LYS A 430 4.04 -34.04 -18.88
C LYS A 430 3.11 -34.62 -17.81
N ARG A 431 2.53 -33.79 -16.91
CA ARG A 431 1.62 -34.26 -15.85
C ARG A 431 0.13 -34.17 -16.20
N LEU A 432 -0.23 -33.51 -17.30
CA LEU A 432 -1.62 -33.40 -17.79
C LEU A 432 -2.20 -34.70 -18.38
N ALA A 433 -1.42 -35.76 -18.51
CA ALA A 433 -1.85 -37.02 -19.09
C ALA A 433 -2.27 -38.11 -18.07
N ALA A 434 -2.28 -37.82 -16.76
CA ALA A 434 -2.37 -38.87 -15.72
C ALA A 434 -3.45 -38.71 -14.63
N CYS A 435 -4.37 -37.75 -14.71
CA CYS A 435 -5.48 -37.66 -13.75
C CYS A 435 -6.78 -38.14 -14.39
N GLY A 436 -7.19 -39.35 -13.98
CA GLY A 436 -8.42 -40.02 -14.39
C GLY A 436 -9.68 -39.32 -13.87
N GLU A 437 -10.76 -39.64 -14.56
CA GLU A 437 -12.14 -39.24 -14.30
C GLU A 437 -12.63 -39.85 -12.98
N GLU A 438 -12.99 -39.02 -12.00
CA GLU A 438 -13.80 -39.45 -10.86
C GLU A 438 -15.26 -39.01 -11.08
N GLN A 439 -16.14 -40.00 -11.26
CA GLN A 439 -17.59 -39.87 -11.44
C GLN A 439 -18.28 -39.39 -10.15
N GLU A 440 -19.08 -38.33 -10.25
CA GLU A 440 -20.03 -37.89 -9.20
C GLU A 440 -21.14 -38.95 -8.99
N SER A 441 -21.54 -39.16 -7.73
CA SER A 441 -22.65 -40.04 -7.34
C SER A 441 -24.00 -39.59 -7.95
N PRO A 442 -24.89 -40.50 -8.41
CA PRO A 442 -26.16 -40.13 -9.03
C PRO A 442 -27.16 -39.51 -8.04
N LEU A 443 -27.97 -38.55 -8.50
CA LEU A 443 -29.09 -37.96 -7.74
C LEU A 443 -30.18 -38.99 -7.45
N GLU A 444 -30.75 -38.94 -6.25
CA GLU A 444 -31.79 -39.88 -5.81
C GLU A 444 -33.21 -39.30 -5.96
N GLN A 445 -34.19 -40.17 -6.20
CA GLN A 445 -35.61 -39.80 -6.22
C GLN A 445 -36.04 -39.24 -4.85
N GLY A 446 -36.81 -38.16 -4.84
CA GLY A 446 -37.24 -37.49 -3.62
C GLY A 446 -36.20 -36.54 -3.04
N GLN A 447 -35.04 -36.37 -3.69
CA GLN A 447 -34.05 -35.38 -3.28
C GLN A 447 -34.55 -33.96 -3.58
N ARG A 448 -34.45 -33.06 -2.59
CA ARG A 448 -34.77 -31.64 -2.80
C ARG A 448 -33.69 -30.98 -3.65
N CYS A 449 -34.11 -30.51 -4.82
CA CYS A 449 -33.29 -29.84 -5.80
C CYS A 449 -33.69 -28.37 -5.92
N PHE A 450 -32.77 -27.56 -6.44
CA PHE A 450 -32.97 -26.13 -6.65
C PHE A 450 -32.76 -25.80 -8.13
N GLY A 451 -33.56 -24.90 -8.66
CA GLY A 451 -33.41 -24.45 -10.03
C GLY A 451 -34.12 -23.15 -10.33
N THR A 452 -34.00 -22.71 -11.58
CA THR A 452 -34.64 -21.48 -12.07
C THR A 452 -35.60 -21.82 -13.19
N VAL A 453 -36.83 -21.30 -13.14
CA VAL A 453 -37.81 -21.48 -14.22
C VAL A 453 -37.30 -20.79 -15.47
N GLN A 454 -36.95 -21.58 -16.49
CA GLN A 454 -36.33 -21.09 -17.73
C GLN A 454 -37.36 -20.67 -18.77
N ARG A 455 -38.49 -21.38 -18.82
CA ARG A 455 -39.58 -21.11 -19.76
C ARG A 455 -40.88 -21.73 -19.25
N TYR A 456 -41.99 -21.15 -19.66
CA TYR A 456 -43.35 -21.66 -19.42
C TYR A 456 -44.18 -21.42 -20.68
N SER A 457 -45.04 -22.38 -21.03
CA SER A 457 -45.92 -22.28 -22.19
C SER A 457 -47.37 -22.38 -21.72
N GLU A 458 -48.10 -21.27 -21.80
CA GLU A 458 -49.53 -21.20 -21.43
C GLU A 458 -50.38 -22.17 -22.27
N ARG A 459 -49.99 -22.43 -23.52
CA ARG A 459 -50.74 -23.31 -24.43
C ARG A 459 -50.85 -24.76 -23.96
N ASN A 460 -49.83 -25.25 -23.25
CA ASN A 460 -49.75 -26.65 -22.81
C ASN A 460 -49.59 -26.81 -21.30
N GLY A 461 -49.58 -25.71 -20.54
CA GLY A 461 -49.48 -25.75 -19.07
C GLY A 461 -48.14 -26.28 -18.53
N ILE A 462 -47.08 -26.32 -19.36
CA ILE A 462 -45.79 -26.92 -19.00
C ILE A 462 -44.70 -25.84 -18.98
N GLY A 463 -43.98 -25.80 -17.87
CA GLY A 463 -42.72 -25.08 -17.69
C GLY A 463 -41.52 -26.01 -17.56
N PHE A 464 -40.33 -25.40 -17.61
CA PHE A 464 -39.07 -26.10 -17.41
C PHE A 464 -38.19 -25.33 -16.43
N ILE A 465 -37.65 -26.04 -15.44
CA ILE A 465 -36.73 -25.56 -14.43
C ILE A 465 -35.32 -26.02 -14.80
N ALA A 466 -34.43 -25.04 -15.01
CA ALA A 466 -33.01 -25.30 -15.18
C ALA A 466 -32.38 -25.67 -13.84
N CYS A 467 -31.84 -26.89 -13.75
CA CYS A 467 -31.17 -27.43 -12.57
C CYS A 467 -29.92 -28.19 -13.02
N ALA A 468 -28.72 -27.68 -12.72
CA ALA A 468 -27.47 -28.23 -13.23
C ALA A 468 -27.22 -29.69 -12.79
N PRO A 469 -27.43 -30.07 -11.51
CA PRO A 469 -27.34 -31.48 -11.10
C PRO A 469 -28.29 -32.39 -11.89
N CYS A 470 -29.57 -32.00 -12.04
CA CYS A 470 -30.55 -32.80 -12.79
C CYS A 470 -30.17 -32.90 -14.28
N ARG A 471 -29.61 -31.84 -14.86
CA ARG A 471 -29.16 -31.86 -16.25
C ARG A 471 -27.94 -32.77 -16.45
N ALA A 472 -27.02 -32.82 -15.49
CA ALA A 472 -25.87 -33.72 -15.52
C ALA A 472 -26.29 -35.20 -15.48
N VAL A 473 -27.27 -35.54 -14.63
CA VAL A 473 -27.75 -36.93 -14.46
C VAL A 473 -28.73 -37.37 -15.55
N TYR A 474 -29.68 -36.52 -15.94
CA TYR A 474 -30.79 -36.87 -16.85
C TYR A 474 -30.70 -36.23 -18.24
N GLY A 475 -29.67 -35.43 -18.52
CA GLY A 475 -29.46 -34.74 -19.79
C GLY A 475 -30.50 -33.66 -20.12
N ARG A 476 -31.40 -33.31 -19.18
CA ARG A 476 -32.59 -32.49 -19.43
C ARG A 476 -32.96 -31.59 -18.24
N ASP A 477 -33.69 -30.52 -18.54
CA ASP A 477 -34.32 -29.64 -17.55
C ASP A 477 -35.55 -30.31 -16.92
N VAL A 478 -35.89 -29.90 -15.69
CA VAL A 478 -36.96 -30.50 -14.89
C VAL A 478 -38.30 -29.89 -15.26
N GLN A 479 -39.35 -30.68 -15.51
CA GLN A 479 -40.67 -30.16 -15.83
C GLN A 479 -41.38 -29.52 -14.62
N LEU A 480 -42.07 -28.40 -14.86
CA LEU A 480 -42.94 -27.67 -13.93
C LEU A 480 -44.36 -27.64 -14.49
N PHE A 481 -45.38 -27.79 -13.65
CA PHE A 481 -46.78 -27.85 -14.09
C PHE A 481 -47.55 -26.56 -13.80
N GLN A 482 -48.69 -26.39 -14.49
CA GLN A 482 -49.56 -25.22 -14.38
C GLN A 482 -50.05 -24.98 -12.95
N GLU A 483 -50.39 -26.05 -12.22
CA GLU A 483 -50.84 -26.00 -10.82
C GLU A 483 -49.84 -25.22 -9.94
N ASP A 484 -48.57 -25.60 -10.00
CA ASP A 484 -47.49 -24.96 -9.25
C ASP A 484 -47.19 -23.55 -9.78
N TRP A 485 -47.27 -23.34 -11.10
CA TRP A 485 -47.07 -22.04 -11.74
C TRP A 485 -48.08 -20.99 -11.26
N GLU A 486 -49.36 -21.34 -11.23
CA GLU A 486 -50.44 -20.44 -10.81
C GLU A 486 -50.47 -20.29 -9.29
N ALA A 487 -50.41 -21.40 -8.54
CA ALA A 487 -50.50 -21.37 -7.08
C ALA A 487 -49.36 -20.59 -6.42
N LEU A 488 -48.17 -20.66 -7.01
CA LEU A 488 -46.99 -19.93 -6.55
C LEU A 488 -46.75 -18.65 -7.35
N GLU A 489 -47.68 -18.22 -8.21
CA GLU A 489 -47.56 -17.02 -9.05
C GLU A 489 -46.15 -16.90 -9.70
N LEU A 490 -45.65 -17.98 -10.30
CA LEU A 490 -44.29 -18.02 -10.83
C LEU A 490 -44.16 -17.18 -12.10
N THR A 491 -42.93 -16.73 -12.37
CA THR A 491 -42.57 -16.02 -13.60
C THR A 491 -41.33 -16.68 -14.21
N VAL A 492 -41.07 -16.48 -15.51
CA VAL A 492 -39.80 -16.90 -16.10
C VAL A 492 -38.66 -16.16 -15.40
N GLY A 493 -37.71 -16.91 -14.83
CA GLY A 493 -36.65 -16.40 -13.96
C GLY A 493 -36.89 -16.65 -12.46
N SER A 494 -38.09 -17.08 -12.05
CA SER A 494 -38.38 -17.44 -10.66
C SER A 494 -37.49 -18.60 -10.20
N ALA A 495 -36.83 -18.43 -9.05
CA ALA A 495 -36.11 -19.51 -8.40
C ALA A 495 -37.09 -20.38 -7.60
N VAL A 496 -36.99 -21.70 -7.78
CA VAL A 496 -37.84 -22.69 -7.12
C VAL A 496 -37.00 -23.81 -6.49
N SER A 497 -37.44 -24.30 -5.34
CA SER A 497 -37.00 -25.59 -4.79
C SER A 497 -38.09 -26.61 -5.08
N PHE A 498 -37.71 -27.86 -5.34
CA PHE A 498 -38.66 -28.93 -5.65
C PHE A 498 -38.06 -30.28 -5.25
N LEU A 499 -38.90 -31.26 -4.97
CA LEU A 499 -38.50 -32.66 -4.88
C LEU A 499 -38.37 -33.24 -6.29
N LEU A 500 -37.24 -33.89 -6.56
CA LEU A 500 -36.99 -34.55 -7.84
C LEU A 500 -37.84 -35.83 -7.95
N CYS A 501 -38.69 -35.89 -8.96
CA CYS A 501 -39.45 -37.09 -9.30
C CYS A 501 -39.13 -37.54 -10.72
N VAL A 502 -38.95 -38.85 -10.90
CA VAL A 502 -38.71 -39.49 -12.21
C VAL A 502 -39.75 -40.58 -12.51
N GLU A 503 -40.73 -40.73 -11.64
CA GLU A 503 -41.89 -41.60 -11.84
C GLU A 503 -42.81 -41.05 -12.92
N GLU A 504 -43.65 -41.93 -13.47
CA GLU A 504 -44.60 -41.55 -14.50
C GLU A 504 -45.67 -40.59 -13.95
N ARG A 505 -45.81 -39.43 -14.56
CA ARG A 505 -46.88 -38.46 -14.30
C ARG A 505 -47.25 -37.82 -15.61
N PHE A 506 -48.46 -38.01 -16.13
CA PHE A 506 -48.86 -37.40 -17.40
C PHE A 506 -48.67 -35.86 -17.38
N PRO A 507 -48.04 -35.23 -18.40
CA PRO A 507 -47.46 -35.78 -19.65
C PRO A 507 -45.95 -36.14 -19.60
N CYS A 508 -45.39 -36.38 -18.42
CA CYS A 508 -44.02 -36.83 -18.15
C CYS A 508 -43.91 -38.39 -18.06
N PRO A 509 -43.41 -39.09 -19.09
CA PRO A 509 -43.16 -40.54 -19.03
C PRO A 509 -42.04 -40.89 -18.05
N LYS A 510 -42.05 -42.14 -17.55
CA LYS A 510 -41.06 -42.67 -16.60
C LYS A 510 -39.62 -42.40 -17.07
N GLY A 511 -38.77 -41.94 -16.15
CA GLY A 511 -37.37 -41.60 -16.41
C GLY A 511 -37.14 -40.14 -16.85
N ARG A 512 -38.19 -39.33 -17.03
CA ARG A 512 -38.05 -37.88 -17.22
C ARG A 512 -38.21 -37.15 -15.89
N PRO A 513 -37.31 -36.21 -15.55
CA PRO A 513 -37.40 -35.49 -14.29
C PRO A 513 -38.51 -34.44 -14.32
N TRP A 514 -39.36 -34.45 -13.30
CA TRP A 514 -40.36 -33.42 -13.02
C TRP A 514 -40.32 -32.99 -11.56
N ALA A 515 -40.81 -31.78 -11.31
CA ALA A 515 -40.75 -31.11 -10.01
C ALA A 515 -42.02 -31.39 -9.19
N ALA A 516 -41.86 -31.98 -8.01
CA ALA A 516 -42.91 -32.12 -7.00
C ALA A 516 -42.65 -31.15 -5.83
N ASP A 517 -43.68 -30.82 -5.05
CA ASP A 517 -43.58 -29.92 -3.88
C ASP A 517 -42.76 -28.66 -4.19
N VAL A 518 -43.19 -27.97 -5.24
CA VAL A 518 -42.53 -26.76 -5.72
C VAL A 518 -42.75 -25.66 -4.69
N GLN A 519 -41.68 -24.98 -4.32
CA GLN A 519 -41.74 -23.87 -3.37
C GLN A 519 -40.90 -22.71 -3.91
N ARG A 520 -41.39 -21.49 -3.72
CA ARG A 520 -40.61 -20.28 -4.00
C ARG A 520 -39.40 -20.25 -3.08
N VAL A 521 -38.21 -20.10 -3.66
CA VAL A 521 -36.99 -20.01 -2.86
C VAL A 521 -36.94 -18.65 -2.18
N ARG A 522 -36.76 -18.68 -0.86
CA ARG A 522 -36.65 -17.48 -0.02
C ARG A 522 -35.20 -17.25 0.38
N ALA A 523 -34.80 -15.98 0.42
CA ALA A 523 -33.55 -15.55 1.03
C ALA A 523 -33.84 -14.92 2.39
N GLN A 524 -33.04 -15.28 3.40
CA GLN A 524 -33.12 -14.67 4.72
C GLN A 524 -32.15 -13.49 4.79
N LEU A 525 -32.65 -12.27 4.91
CA LEU A 525 -31.86 -11.05 5.03
C LEU A 525 -32.02 -10.53 6.46
N GLY A 526 -31.00 -10.74 7.29
CA GLY A 526 -31.10 -10.51 8.73
C GLY A 526 -32.18 -11.40 9.36
N SER A 527 -33.09 -10.79 10.12
CA SER A 527 -34.22 -11.50 10.75
C SER A 527 -35.43 -11.73 9.83
N LYS A 528 -35.40 -11.22 8.59
CA LYS A 528 -36.56 -11.21 7.67
C LYS A 528 -36.35 -12.15 6.48
N SER A 529 -37.44 -12.74 6.00
CA SER A 529 -37.45 -13.65 4.85
C SER A 529 -38.08 -12.99 3.64
N TYR A 530 -37.41 -13.06 2.49
CA TYR A 530 -37.80 -12.42 1.25
C TYR A 530 -37.89 -13.42 0.11
N VAL A 531 -38.89 -13.25 -0.74
CA VAL A 531 -39.09 -14.05 -1.95
C VAL A 531 -38.33 -13.40 -3.10
N LEU A 532 -37.49 -14.18 -3.80
CA LEU A 532 -36.79 -13.69 -5.00
C LEU A 532 -37.78 -13.36 -6.12
N GLY A 533 -37.59 -12.22 -6.76
CA GLY A 533 -38.48 -11.69 -7.80
C GLY A 533 -39.65 -10.86 -7.25
N SER A 534 -39.79 -10.75 -5.93
CA SER A 534 -40.77 -9.86 -5.31
C SER A 534 -40.35 -8.39 -5.42
N ALA A 535 -41.28 -7.48 -5.15
CA ALA A 535 -40.99 -6.03 -5.11
C ALA A 535 -39.88 -5.65 -4.10
N ARG A 536 -39.64 -6.49 -3.08
CA ARG A 536 -38.65 -6.24 -2.03
C ARG A 536 -37.30 -6.92 -2.27
N LEU A 537 -37.24 -7.95 -3.11
CA LEU A 537 -36.01 -8.66 -3.45
C LEU A 537 -36.03 -9.06 -4.93
N GLY A 538 -35.33 -8.30 -5.77
CA GLY A 538 -35.18 -8.58 -7.19
C GLY A 538 -34.06 -9.57 -7.51
N GLN A 539 -33.90 -9.85 -8.79
CA GLN A 539 -32.85 -10.75 -9.30
C GLN A 539 -31.69 -9.94 -9.91
N LEU A 540 -30.45 -10.37 -9.66
CA LEU A 540 -29.29 -9.74 -10.28
C LEU A 540 -29.35 -9.88 -11.80
N ARG A 541 -29.09 -8.78 -12.49
CA ARG A 541 -29.13 -8.71 -13.94
C ARG A 541 -27.81 -9.21 -14.52
N ASP A 542 -27.85 -10.23 -15.37
CA ASP A 542 -26.67 -10.84 -16.00
C ASP A 542 -26.02 -9.90 -17.05
N SER A 543 -24.70 -9.83 -17.04
CA SER A 543 -23.83 -9.02 -17.90
C SER A 543 -22.75 -9.86 -18.61
N ALA A 544 -22.76 -11.19 -18.48
CA ALA A 544 -21.74 -12.08 -19.04
C ALA A 544 -21.60 -11.93 -20.57
N SER A 545 -22.72 -11.79 -21.30
CA SER A 545 -22.68 -11.62 -22.76
C SER A 545 -21.96 -10.33 -23.19
N LEU A 546 -22.19 -9.22 -22.48
CA LEU A 546 -21.49 -7.95 -22.73
C LEU A 546 -20.01 -8.05 -22.32
N ALA A 547 -19.70 -8.77 -21.24
CA ALA A 547 -18.34 -8.99 -20.81
C ALA A 547 -17.52 -9.78 -21.85
N ARG A 548 -18.08 -10.87 -22.39
CA ARG A 548 -17.45 -11.64 -23.47
C ARG A 548 -17.28 -10.80 -24.73
N GLN A 549 -18.31 -10.05 -25.13
CA GLN A 549 -18.20 -9.12 -26.26
C GLN A 549 -17.10 -8.07 -26.06
N LEU A 550 -16.87 -7.60 -24.84
CA LEU A 550 -15.80 -6.63 -24.58
C LEU A 550 -14.41 -7.23 -24.84
N VAL A 551 -14.21 -8.50 -24.45
CA VAL A 551 -12.95 -9.23 -24.61
C VAL A 551 -12.72 -9.64 -26.07
N GLU A 552 -13.75 -10.11 -26.75
CA GLU A 552 -13.69 -10.62 -28.12
C GLU A 552 -13.50 -9.51 -29.17
N ASN A 553 -13.95 -8.28 -28.90
CA ASN A 553 -13.93 -7.18 -29.86
C ASN A 553 -12.74 -6.23 -29.64
N ARG A 554 -12.39 -5.45 -30.69
CA ARG A 554 -11.34 -4.42 -30.65
C ARG A 554 -11.85 -3.07 -31.15
N GLY A 555 -11.05 -2.01 -30.94
CA GLY A 555 -11.30 -0.68 -31.48
C GLY A 555 -12.64 -0.07 -31.05
N ARG A 556 -13.41 0.48 -32.01
CA ARG A 556 -14.66 1.23 -31.74
C ARG A 556 -15.75 0.38 -31.08
N LEU A 557 -15.85 -0.90 -31.45
CA LEU A 557 -16.88 -1.79 -30.89
C LEU A 557 -16.59 -2.10 -29.42
N ALA A 558 -15.34 -2.43 -29.09
CA ALA A 558 -14.90 -2.61 -27.71
C ALA A 558 -15.14 -1.34 -26.85
N ALA A 559 -14.85 -0.15 -27.39
CA ALA A 559 -15.12 1.11 -26.71
C ALA A 559 -16.62 1.31 -26.41
N ARG A 560 -17.51 0.95 -27.34
CA ARG A 560 -18.97 1.02 -27.16
C ARG A 560 -19.45 0.05 -26.08
N VAL A 561 -19.02 -1.21 -26.12
CA VAL A 561 -19.40 -2.23 -25.12
C VAL A 561 -18.88 -1.86 -23.74
N ARG A 562 -17.63 -1.36 -23.65
CA ARG A 562 -17.05 -0.84 -22.40
C ARG A 562 -17.88 0.29 -21.82
N HIS A 563 -18.33 1.23 -22.65
CA HIS A 563 -19.21 2.30 -22.21
C HIS A 563 -20.54 1.77 -21.65
N GLN A 564 -21.15 0.76 -22.30
CA GLN A 564 -22.38 0.12 -21.80
C GLN A 564 -22.17 -0.55 -20.44
N LEU A 565 -21.07 -1.30 -20.27
CA LEU A 565 -20.73 -1.95 -19.01
C LEU A 565 -20.46 -0.93 -17.89
N ARG A 566 -19.71 0.15 -18.17
CA ARG A 566 -19.47 1.23 -17.20
C ARG A 566 -20.75 1.97 -16.82
N ALA A 567 -21.62 2.25 -17.79
CA ALA A 567 -22.92 2.88 -17.54
C ALA A 567 -23.80 2.00 -16.64
N ARG A 568 -23.76 0.67 -16.86
CA ARG A 568 -24.46 -0.29 -16.03
C ARG A 568 -23.89 -0.40 -14.62
N LEU A 569 -22.56 -0.47 -14.50
CA LEU A 569 -21.87 -0.43 -13.21
C LEU A 569 -22.20 0.85 -12.43
N HIS A 570 -22.32 2.00 -13.10
CA HIS A 570 -22.74 3.26 -12.46
C HIS A 570 -24.21 3.25 -12.03
N ALA A 571 -25.12 2.78 -12.90
CA ALA A 571 -26.56 2.78 -12.64
C ALA A 571 -26.99 1.74 -11.60
N ASP A 572 -26.46 0.52 -11.73
CA ASP A 572 -26.86 -0.62 -10.90
C ASP A 572 -25.95 -0.75 -9.66
N GLY A 573 -24.71 -0.27 -9.74
CA GLY A 573 -23.67 -0.43 -8.71
C GLY A 573 -22.89 -1.75 -8.82
N TYR A 574 -23.25 -2.61 -9.76
CA TYR A 574 -22.63 -3.92 -9.94
C TYR A 574 -22.67 -4.41 -11.40
N LEU A 575 -21.89 -5.45 -11.68
CA LEU A 575 -21.93 -6.32 -12.85
C LEU A 575 -21.94 -7.76 -12.36
N TYR A 576 -22.96 -8.53 -12.73
CA TYR A 576 -23.03 -9.97 -12.47
C TYR A 576 -22.69 -10.73 -13.75
N LEU A 577 -21.68 -11.60 -13.69
CA LEU A 577 -21.18 -12.40 -14.80
C LEU A 577 -21.45 -13.87 -14.49
N ARG A 578 -22.54 -14.40 -15.05
CA ARG A 578 -22.91 -15.81 -14.88
C ARG A 578 -22.01 -16.73 -15.69
N SER A 579 -21.54 -17.80 -15.04
CA SER A 579 -20.68 -18.85 -15.62
C SER A 579 -19.52 -18.25 -16.41
N PHE A 580 -18.84 -17.28 -15.80
CA PHE A 580 -17.77 -16.54 -16.45
C PHE A 580 -16.45 -17.29 -16.35
N LEU A 581 -16.16 -17.85 -15.16
CA LEU A 581 -14.96 -18.66 -14.94
C LEU A 581 -15.20 -20.13 -15.31
N PRO A 582 -14.17 -20.84 -15.80
CA PRO A 582 -14.28 -22.24 -16.16
C PRO A 582 -14.49 -23.13 -14.94
N GLU A 583 -15.34 -24.15 -15.08
CA GLU A 583 -15.69 -25.08 -13.99
C GLU A 583 -14.51 -25.90 -13.48
N GLY A 584 -13.54 -26.23 -14.35
CA GLY A 584 -12.36 -27.02 -13.99
C GLY A 584 -11.51 -26.40 -12.87
N PRO A 585 -10.91 -25.21 -13.07
CA PRO A 585 -10.15 -24.52 -12.03
C PRO A 585 -10.97 -24.25 -10.76
N VAL A 586 -12.23 -23.81 -10.91
CA VAL A 586 -13.12 -23.54 -9.77
C VAL A 586 -13.42 -24.81 -8.97
N GLY A 587 -13.66 -25.93 -9.64
CA GLY A 587 -13.88 -27.24 -9.04
C GLY A 587 -12.66 -27.75 -8.28
N LYS A 588 -11.45 -27.56 -8.81
CA LYS A 588 -10.19 -27.88 -8.12
C LYS A 588 -10.00 -27.04 -6.86
N ALA A 589 -10.27 -25.73 -6.94
CA ALA A 589 -10.22 -24.84 -5.79
C ALA A 589 -11.21 -25.29 -4.69
N ARG A 590 -12.43 -25.64 -5.07
CA ARG A 590 -13.46 -26.19 -4.17
C ARG A 590 -12.97 -27.47 -3.49
N LEU A 591 -12.50 -28.45 -4.25
CA LEU A 591 -12.05 -29.73 -3.71
C LEU A 591 -10.84 -29.57 -2.78
N SER A 592 -9.88 -28.72 -3.15
CA SER A 592 -8.71 -28.39 -2.31
C SER A 592 -9.14 -27.83 -0.95
N LEU A 593 -10.12 -26.91 -0.92
CA LEU A 593 -10.68 -26.38 0.32
C LEU A 593 -11.42 -27.44 1.13
N LEU A 594 -12.26 -28.26 0.49
CA LEU A 594 -13.02 -29.30 1.18
C LEU A 594 -12.11 -30.38 1.78
N HIS A 595 -11.03 -30.77 1.10
CA HIS A 595 -10.03 -31.66 1.68
C HIS A 595 -9.36 -31.06 2.93
N GLN A 596 -9.08 -29.77 2.92
CA GLN A 596 -8.54 -29.09 4.10
C GLN A 596 -9.58 -29.05 5.25
N PHE A 597 -10.85 -28.84 4.93
CA PHE A 597 -11.94 -28.85 5.91
C PHE A 597 -12.13 -30.26 6.50
N GLN A 598 -12.04 -31.30 5.68
CA GLN A 598 -12.06 -32.69 6.14
C GLN A 598 -10.91 -32.98 7.11
N ARG A 599 -9.68 -32.58 6.77
CA ARG A 599 -8.49 -32.75 7.63
C ARG A 599 -8.61 -32.01 8.96
N ALA A 600 -9.28 -30.86 8.95
CA ALA A 600 -9.57 -30.08 10.15
C ALA A 600 -10.79 -30.59 10.95
N GLY A 601 -11.48 -31.65 10.49
CA GLY A 601 -12.70 -32.17 11.12
C GLY A 601 -13.91 -31.25 11.03
N LEU A 602 -13.92 -30.33 10.05
CA LEU A 602 -14.98 -29.33 9.86
C LEU A 602 -16.12 -29.82 8.97
N LEU A 603 -15.93 -30.96 8.30
CA LEU A 603 -16.96 -31.67 7.54
C LEU A 603 -17.50 -32.85 8.35
N ALA A 604 -18.73 -33.27 8.03
CA ALA A 604 -19.34 -34.45 8.64
C ALA A 604 -18.55 -35.73 8.35
N ASP A 605 -18.58 -36.70 9.27
CA ASP A 605 -17.94 -38.00 9.06
C ASP A 605 -18.57 -38.71 7.86
N GLY A 606 -17.74 -39.18 6.93
CA GLY A 606 -18.21 -39.79 5.69
C GLY A 606 -18.84 -38.82 4.69
N CYS A 607 -18.66 -37.50 4.86
CA CYS A 607 -19.11 -36.50 3.88
C CYS A 607 -18.61 -36.85 2.47
N PRO A 608 -19.49 -36.98 1.47
CA PRO A 608 -19.08 -37.30 0.11
C PRO A 608 -18.08 -36.27 -0.45
N PRO A 609 -17.10 -36.71 -1.28
CA PRO A 609 -16.21 -35.80 -1.97
C PRO A 609 -16.98 -34.71 -2.74
N GLY A 610 -16.56 -33.45 -2.60
CA GLY A 610 -17.21 -32.31 -3.26
C GLY A 610 -18.42 -31.72 -2.51
N GLN A 611 -18.92 -32.38 -1.46
CA GLN A 611 -19.94 -31.82 -0.57
C GLN A 611 -19.31 -31.09 0.62
N ALA A 612 -20.04 -30.12 1.15
CA ALA A 612 -19.55 -29.20 2.18
C ALA A 612 -20.37 -29.30 3.48
N VAL A 613 -20.94 -30.47 3.79
CA VAL A 613 -21.79 -30.68 4.97
C VAL A 613 -20.98 -30.47 6.24
N CYS A 614 -21.45 -29.62 7.14
CA CYS A 614 -20.71 -29.25 8.34
C CYS A 614 -20.65 -30.40 9.35
N GLY A 615 -19.46 -30.61 9.93
CA GLY A 615 -19.23 -31.59 11.00
C GLY A 615 -19.44 -31.04 12.40
N ALA A 616 -19.31 -31.90 13.42
CA ALA A 616 -19.52 -31.53 14.82
C ALA A 616 -18.53 -30.46 15.34
N ASN A 617 -17.33 -30.35 14.77
CA ASN A 617 -16.30 -29.38 15.19
C ASN A 617 -16.44 -28.00 14.52
N ILE A 618 -17.61 -27.66 13.98
CA ILE A 618 -17.86 -26.39 13.25
C ILE A 618 -17.53 -25.12 14.07
N GLU A 619 -17.53 -25.22 15.40
CA GLU A 619 -17.23 -24.11 16.32
C GLU A 619 -15.73 -23.91 16.59
N ASN A 620 -14.88 -24.90 16.29
CA ASN A 620 -13.44 -24.90 16.64
C ASN A 620 -12.55 -24.05 15.71
N GLY A 621 -13.15 -23.12 14.98
CA GLY A 621 -12.45 -22.05 14.26
C GLY A 621 -12.37 -22.24 12.75
N LYS A 622 -12.21 -21.10 12.05
CA LYS A 622 -11.89 -21.06 10.63
C LYS A 622 -10.49 -21.67 10.47
N PRO A 623 -10.30 -22.69 9.64
CA PRO A 623 -8.99 -23.27 9.46
C PRO A 623 -8.06 -22.20 8.86
N GLU A 624 -6.75 -22.31 9.09
CA GLU A 624 -5.71 -21.45 8.49
C GLU A 624 -5.57 -21.67 6.96
N CYS A 625 -6.67 -21.96 6.27
CA CYS A 625 -6.79 -22.19 4.85
C CYS A 625 -6.75 -20.85 4.10
N PHE A 626 -5.61 -20.19 4.07
CA PHE A 626 -5.47 -18.90 3.37
C PHE A 626 -4.58 -18.94 2.13
N CYS A 627 -3.90 -20.06 1.86
CA CYS A 627 -2.97 -20.15 0.73
C CYS A 627 -3.07 -21.52 0.03
N SER A 628 -4.16 -21.78 -0.70
CA SER A 628 -4.14 -22.87 -1.68
C SER A 628 -3.85 -22.29 -3.06
N GLU A 629 -2.88 -22.90 -3.77
CA GLU A 629 -2.53 -22.47 -5.14
C GLU A 629 -3.78 -22.52 -6.03
N GLU A 630 -4.67 -23.51 -5.83
CA GLU A 630 -5.88 -23.65 -6.64
C GLU A 630 -6.87 -22.49 -6.46
N VAL A 631 -6.96 -21.90 -5.26
CA VAL A 631 -7.81 -20.71 -5.06
C VAL A 631 -7.16 -19.47 -5.69
N LEU A 632 -5.83 -19.37 -5.64
CA LEU A 632 -5.09 -18.30 -6.29
C LEU A 632 -5.18 -18.38 -7.82
N ASP A 633 -5.24 -19.58 -8.40
CA ASP A 633 -5.46 -19.77 -9.84
C ASP A 633 -6.82 -19.20 -10.28
N VAL A 634 -7.87 -19.38 -9.45
CA VAL A 634 -9.20 -18.80 -9.70
C VAL A 634 -9.21 -17.29 -9.54
N VAL A 635 -8.51 -16.76 -8.53
CA VAL A 635 -8.42 -15.32 -8.30
C VAL A 635 -7.63 -14.63 -9.41
N ASN A 636 -6.54 -15.25 -9.89
CA ASN A 636 -5.65 -14.73 -10.92
C ASN A 636 -5.99 -15.25 -12.34
N ASP A 637 -7.25 -15.63 -12.57
CA ASP A 637 -7.69 -16.15 -13.86
C ASP A 637 -7.42 -15.13 -14.99
N GLY A 638 -6.81 -15.62 -16.08
CA GLY A 638 -6.36 -14.77 -17.19
C GLY A 638 -7.50 -14.09 -17.94
N ASP A 639 -8.63 -14.77 -18.12
CA ASP A 639 -9.79 -14.24 -18.84
C ASP A 639 -10.51 -13.17 -17.99
N LEU A 640 -10.56 -13.37 -16.67
CA LEU A 640 -11.04 -12.36 -15.72
C LEU A 640 -10.17 -11.11 -15.74
N PHE A 641 -8.84 -11.24 -15.66
CA PHE A 641 -7.95 -10.08 -15.72
C PHE A 641 -7.98 -9.38 -17.07
N GLN A 642 -8.06 -10.12 -18.18
CA GLN A 642 -8.23 -9.53 -19.51
C GLN A 642 -9.54 -8.74 -19.64
N PHE A 643 -10.62 -9.25 -19.06
CA PHE A 643 -11.89 -8.53 -18.98
C PHE A 643 -11.76 -7.27 -18.11
N LEU A 644 -11.14 -7.36 -16.94
CA LEU A 644 -10.94 -6.22 -16.04
C LEU A 644 -10.07 -5.14 -16.70
N ASP A 645 -8.96 -5.51 -17.34
CA ASP A 645 -8.11 -4.59 -18.10
C ASP A 645 -8.92 -3.84 -19.18
N SER A 646 -9.76 -4.60 -19.88
CA SER A 646 -10.65 -4.06 -20.90
C SER A 646 -11.74 -3.17 -20.28
N LEU A 647 -12.25 -3.48 -19.10
CA LEU A 647 -13.24 -2.68 -18.40
C LEU A 647 -12.63 -1.35 -17.93
N PHE A 648 -11.39 -1.37 -17.44
CA PHE A 648 -10.64 -0.21 -16.94
C PHE A 648 -9.97 0.62 -18.04
N ALA A 649 -9.75 0.04 -19.23
CA ALA A 649 -8.91 0.66 -20.26
C ALA A 649 -7.46 0.86 -19.84
N ASP A 650 -7.01 0.00 -18.94
CA ASP A 650 -5.69 0.05 -18.32
C ASP A 650 -5.39 -1.32 -17.73
N ALA A 651 -4.12 -1.63 -17.50
CA ALA A 651 -3.76 -2.82 -16.73
C ALA A 651 -4.32 -2.69 -15.30
N VAL A 652 -4.82 -3.78 -14.74
CA VAL A 652 -5.28 -3.82 -13.34
C VAL A 652 -4.38 -4.68 -12.46
N GLU A 653 -4.37 -4.35 -11.18
CA GLU A 653 -3.72 -5.13 -10.13
C GLU A 653 -4.70 -5.37 -8.98
N VAL A 654 -4.43 -6.41 -8.19
CA VAL A 654 -5.14 -6.64 -6.93
C VAL A 654 -4.63 -5.63 -5.90
N VAL A 655 -5.54 -4.99 -5.18
CA VAL A 655 -5.24 -3.94 -4.19
C VAL A 655 -4.46 -4.48 -2.98
N PHE A 656 -4.65 -5.76 -2.66
CA PHE A 656 -4.00 -6.45 -1.55
C PHE A 656 -3.40 -7.76 -2.02
N ASP A 657 -2.25 -8.17 -1.45
CA ASP A 657 -1.68 -9.50 -1.68
C ASP A 657 -2.48 -10.63 -1.01
N SER A 658 -3.72 -10.35 -0.57
CA SER A 658 -4.62 -11.33 0.03
C SER A 658 -6.02 -11.24 -0.57
N ALA A 659 -6.58 -12.41 -0.86
CA ALA A 659 -7.99 -12.60 -1.18
C ALA A 659 -8.72 -13.08 0.09
N ASN A 660 -9.93 -12.59 0.31
CA ASN A 660 -10.73 -12.97 1.47
C ASN A 660 -11.56 -14.21 1.14
N LEU A 661 -11.14 -15.37 1.65
CA LEU A 661 -11.97 -16.57 1.64
C LEU A 661 -13.15 -16.40 2.62
N ARG A 662 -14.37 -16.57 2.11
CA ARG A 662 -15.61 -16.57 2.88
C ARG A 662 -16.14 -17.99 2.99
N ALA A 663 -15.81 -18.61 4.11
CA ALA A 663 -16.46 -19.83 4.60
C ALA A 663 -17.55 -19.44 5.61
N VAL A 664 -18.82 -19.56 5.20
CA VAL A 664 -19.98 -19.17 6.02
C VAL A 664 -20.71 -20.41 6.50
N LYS A 665 -20.77 -20.57 7.82
CA LYS A 665 -21.45 -21.68 8.48
C LYS A 665 -22.97 -21.48 8.60
N PRO A 666 -23.74 -22.53 8.90
CA PRO A 666 -25.16 -22.44 9.22
C PRO A 666 -25.47 -21.37 10.25
N GLY A 667 -26.57 -20.66 10.05
CA GLY A 667 -27.05 -19.56 10.91
C GLY A 667 -26.30 -18.23 10.74
N GLN A 668 -25.21 -18.17 9.96
CA GLN A 668 -24.46 -16.94 9.76
C GLN A 668 -24.82 -16.20 8.47
N GLY A 669 -24.69 -14.87 8.53
CA GLY A 669 -24.78 -13.95 7.42
C GLY A 669 -23.94 -12.71 7.69
N THR A 670 -23.87 -11.79 6.73
CA THR A 670 -23.16 -10.52 6.87
C THR A 670 -24.17 -9.40 6.76
N GLY A 671 -24.22 -8.52 7.77
CA GLY A 671 -25.05 -7.32 7.74
C GLY A 671 -24.66 -6.36 6.61
N PHE A 672 -25.48 -5.35 6.42
CA PHE A 672 -25.40 -4.44 5.29
C PHE A 672 -24.36 -3.34 5.52
N HIS A 673 -23.42 -3.24 4.59
CA HIS A 673 -22.30 -2.29 4.64
C HIS A 673 -21.85 -1.90 3.23
N THR A 674 -20.96 -0.91 3.16
CA THR A 674 -20.17 -0.61 1.97
C THR A 674 -18.72 -0.94 2.27
N ASP A 675 -17.99 -1.49 1.31
CA ASP A 675 -16.57 -1.83 1.53
C ASP A 675 -15.72 -0.59 1.81
N SER A 676 -16.17 0.58 1.36
CA SER A 676 -15.50 1.87 1.60
C SER A 676 -15.15 2.12 3.06
N VAL A 677 -15.98 1.68 4.02
CA VAL A 677 -15.78 2.00 5.45
C VAL A 677 -14.61 1.24 6.09
N TYR A 678 -14.30 0.07 5.54
CA TYR A 678 -13.15 -0.75 5.96
C TYR A 678 -11.88 -0.35 5.22
N MET A 679 -12.02 0.45 4.17
CA MET A 679 -11.00 0.72 3.18
C MET A 679 -10.88 2.23 2.90
N GLY A 680 -11.21 3.10 3.88
CA GLY A 680 -11.40 4.54 3.67
C GLY A 680 -10.22 5.25 3.01
N LYS A 681 -8.99 4.76 3.22
CA LYS A 681 -7.75 5.25 2.57
C LYS A 681 -7.69 5.01 1.05
N LEU A 682 -8.50 4.11 0.51
CA LEU A 682 -8.66 3.86 -0.93
C LEU A 682 -9.56 4.90 -1.60
N MET A 683 -10.50 5.49 -0.85
CA MET A 683 -11.62 6.28 -1.41
C MET A 683 -11.31 7.79 -1.51
N VAL A 684 -10.03 8.14 -1.74
CA VAL A 684 -9.58 9.53 -1.83
C VAL A 684 -9.94 10.13 -3.20
N ALA A 685 -10.58 11.31 -3.21
CA ALA A 685 -10.93 12.02 -4.43
C ALA A 685 -9.72 12.23 -5.35
N GLY A 686 -9.89 11.91 -6.64
CA GLY A 686 -8.83 11.95 -7.65
C GLY A 686 -8.05 10.66 -7.84
N ARG A 687 -8.32 9.61 -7.03
CA ARG A 687 -7.81 8.26 -7.29
C ARG A 687 -8.65 7.52 -8.34
N PRO A 688 -8.05 6.59 -9.09
CA PRO A 688 -8.80 5.68 -9.94
C PRO A 688 -9.79 4.84 -9.11
N PRO A 689 -10.94 4.44 -9.70
CA PRO A 689 -11.95 3.69 -8.98
C PRO A 689 -11.43 2.30 -8.59
N VAL A 690 -11.73 1.90 -7.36
CA VAL A 690 -11.53 0.52 -6.88
C VAL A 690 -12.82 -0.25 -7.08
N LEU A 691 -12.72 -1.51 -7.53
CA LEU A 691 -13.84 -2.43 -7.62
C LEU A 691 -13.60 -3.65 -6.75
N ALA A 692 -14.65 -4.14 -6.10
CA ALA A 692 -14.65 -5.43 -5.44
C ALA A 692 -15.09 -6.52 -6.42
N CYS A 693 -14.39 -7.65 -6.40
CA CYS A 693 -14.68 -8.85 -7.17
C CYS A 693 -15.01 -9.97 -6.18
N TRP A 694 -16.21 -10.56 -6.30
CA TRP A 694 -16.66 -11.70 -5.51
C TRP A 694 -16.92 -12.89 -6.43
N ILE A 695 -16.41 -14.06 -6.08
CA ILE A 695 -16.50 -15.29 -6.87
C ILE A 695 -17.14 -16.40 -6.04
N ALA A 696 -18.15 -17.06 -6.61
CA ALA A 696 -18.73 -18.27 -6.06
C ALA A 696 -17.83 -19.49 -6.37
N LEU A 697 -17.29 -20.14 -5.34
CA LEU A 697 -16.45 -21.34 -5.50
C LEU A 697 -17.26 -22.64 -5.57
N MET A 698 -18.57 -22.54 -5.38
CA MET A 698 -19.52 -23.64 -5.44
C MET A 698 -20.89 -23.11 -5.87
N PRO A 699 -21.83 -23.98 -6.28
CA PRO A 699 -23.21 -23.57 -6.43
C PRO A 699 -23.76 -23.04 -5.10
N ILE A 700 -24.36 -21.84 -5.11
CA ILE A 700 -24.94 -21.20 -3.92
C ILE A 700 -26.43 -20.95 -4.15
N SER A 701 -27.25 -21.75 -3.47
CA SER A 701 -28.69 -21.52 -3.39
C SER A 701 -29.00 -20.31 -2.49
N LEU A 702 -30.22 -19.78 -2.57
CA LEU A 702 -30.61 -18.66 -1.69
C LEU A 702 -30.67 -19.07 -0.21
N GLU A 703 -30.96 -20.36 0.06
CA GLU A 703 -30.94 -20.93 1.41
C GLU A 703 -29.52 -21.08 1.94
N LEU A 704 -28.55 -21.43 1.10
CA LEU A 704 -27.14 -21.53 1.49
C LEU A 704 -26.51 -20.16 1.80
N GLY A 705 -27.13 -19.06 1.36
CA GLY A 705 -26.76 -17.71 1.79
C GLY A 705 -25.71 -17.03 0.89
N GLY A 706 -26.16 -16.44 -0.22
CA GLY A 706 -25.31 -15.75 -1.20
C GLY A 706 -25.12 -14.26 -0.95
N LEU A 707 -24.36 -13.61 -1.85
CA LEU A 707 -24.19 -12.16 -1.85
C LEU A 707 -25.52 -11.46 -2.17
N VAL A 708 -25.81 -10.35 -1.50
CA VAL A 708 -27.00 -9.52 -1.76
C VAL A 708 -26.55 -8.07 -1.92
N LEU A 709 -27.01 -7.40 -2.97
CA LEU A 709 -26.62 -6.02 -3.30
C LEU A 709 -27.82 -5.09 -3.35
N CYS A 710 -27.67 -3.85 -2.88
CA CYS A 710 -28.70 -2.83 -2.98
C CYS A 710 -28.47 -2.00 -4.24
N ARG A 711 -29.25 -2.29 -5.28
CA ARG A 711 -29.13 -1.64 -6.58
C ARG A 711 -29.33 -0.12 -6.46
N GLY A 712 -28.41 0.62 -7.06
CA GLY A 712 -28.42 2.09 -7.08
C GLY A 712 -27.91 2.75 -5.80
N SER A 713 -27.52 2.00 -4.76
CA SER A 713 -26.97 2.58 -3.52
C SER A 713 -25.70 3.41 -3.73
N ASN A 714 -24.94 3.14 -4.80
CA ASN A 714 -23.74 3.88 -5.19
C ASN A 714 -24.02 5.24 -5.85
N SER A 715 -25.20 5.46 -6.44
CA SER A 715 -25.47 6.65 -7.27
C SER A 715 -26.81 7.34 -7.00
N HIS A 716 -27.82 6.63 -6.50
CA HIS A 716 -29.16 7.17 -6.26
C HIS A 716 -29.14 8.34 -5.26
N PRO A 717 -29.88 9.44 -5.48
CA PRO A 717 -29.87 10.61 -4.60
C PRO A 717 -30.27 10.33 -3.15
N GLY A 718 -31.20 9.39 -2.93
CA GLY A 718 -31.63 9.01 -1.57
C GLY A 718 -30.49 8.42 -0.71
N PHE A 719 -29.41 7.94 -1.32
CA PHE A 719 -28.22 7.46 -0.62
C PHE A 719 -27.11 8.52 -0.49
N GLU A 720 -27.32 9.74 -0.96
CA GLU A 720 -26.29 10.80 -0.91
C GLU A 720 -25.85 11.11 0.52
N ILE A 721 -26.80 11.20 1.45
CA ILE A 721 -26.49 11.38 2.87
C ILE A 721 -25.67 10.21 3.41
N LEU A 722 -26.02 8.97 3.06
CA LEU A 722 -25.30 7.79 3.51
C LEU A 722 -23.88 7.76 2.94
N ARG A 723 -23.67 8.11 1.67
CA ARG A 723 -22.33 8.21 1.06
C ARG A 723 -21.46 9.29 1.72
N ARG A 724 -22.02 10.46 2.04
CA ARG A 724 -21.30 11.58 2.70
C ARG A 724 -21.09 11.41 4.20
N THR A 725 -21.70 10.38 4.80
CA THR A 725 -21.59 10.09 6.24
C THR A 725 -20.94 8.74 6.42
N TYR A 726 -21.75 7.68 6.51
CA TYR A 726 -21.29 6.31 6.64
C TYR A 726 -20.25 5.93 5.58
N GLY A 727 -20.50 6.24 4.30
CA GLY A 727 -19.64 5.84 3.19
C GLY A 727 -18.25 6.51 3.16
N GLU A 728 -18.07 7.63 3.86
CA GLU A 728 -16.80 8.35 4.04
C GLU A 728 -16.06 7.97 5.33
N LEU A 729 -16.64 7.10 6.16
CA LEU A 729 -15.96 6.61 7.35
C LEU A 729 -14.68 5.83 6.99
N ASP A 730 -13.69 5.95 7.87
CA ASP A 730 -12.58 5.02 7.96
C ASP A 730 -12.62 4.43 9.37
N LEU A 731 -13.07 3.19 9.49
CA LEU A 731 -13.23 2.55 10.80
C LEU A 731 -11.92 2.49 11.60
N ASP A 732 -10.75 2.51 10.95
CA ASP A 732 -9.46 2.57 11.63
C ASP A 732 -9.11 3.95 12.22
N GLU A 733 -9.72 5.02 11.69
CA GLU A 733 -9.50 6.41 12.14
C GLU A 733 -10.64 6.96 13.00
N ASN A 734 -11.86 6.43 12.84
CA ASN A 734 -13.02 6.81 13.61
C ASN A 734 -13.14 6.04 14.94
N ASP A 735 -14.13 6.38 15.76
CA ASP A 735 -14.34 5.88 17.12
C ASP A 735 -15.58 4.97 17.24
N ILE A 736 -16.01 4.38 16.11
CA ILE A 736 -17.15 3.47 16.02
C ILE A 736 -16.69 2.02 16.19
N GLY A 737 -17.21 1.33 17.21
CA GLY A 737 -16.89 -0.08 17.50
C GLY A 737 -17.83 -1.08 16.81
N GLY A 738 -17.63 -2.36 17.11
CA GLY A 738 -18.52 -3.45 16.68
C GLY A 738 -18.20 -4.04 15.31
N THR A 739 -19.21 -4.29 14.48
CA THR A 739 -19.07 -4.95 13.17
C THR A 739 -18.74 -3.97 12.04
N GLY A 740 -18.97 -2.67 12.25
CA GLY A 740 -18.89 -1.66 11.19
C GLY A 740 -20.06 -1.69 10.21
N TRP A 741 -21.00 -2.63 10.38
CA TRP A 741 -22.20 -2.69 9.54
C TRP A 741 -23.07 -1.48 9.77
N PHE A 742 -23.65 -0.97 8.69
CA PHE A 742 -24.66 0.06 8.79
C PHE A 742 -25.93 -0.50 9.42
N SER A 743 -26.42 -1.65 8.95
CA SER A 743 -27.66 -2.25 9.48
C SER A 743 -27.71 -3.75 9.28
N GLU A 744 -28.51 -4.43 10.09
CA GLU A 744 -28.97 -5.80 9.84
C GLU A 744 -30.41 -5.84 9.34
N ASP A 745 -31.13 -4.71 9.35
CA ASP A 745 -32.47 -4.58 8.81
C ASP A 745 -32.41 -4.08 7.35
N PRO A 746 -32.72 -4.93 6.36
CA PRO A 746 -32.70 -4.50 4.96
C PRO A 746 -33.71 -3.38 4.69
N GLU A 747 -34.78 -3.25 5.48
CA GLU A 747 -35.79 -2.20 5.31
C GLU A 747 -35.26 -0.81 5.72
N GLU A 748 -34.27 -0.74 6.60
CA GLU A 748 -33.63 0.54 6.96
C GLU A 748 -32.92 1.15 5.74
N VAL A 749 -32.25 0.30 4.96
CA VAL A 749 -31.56 0.67 3.73
C VAL A 749 -32.56 0.94 2.60
N SER A 750 -33.61 0.12 2.47
CA SER A 750 -34.65 0.28 1.43
C SER A 750 -35.36 1.63 1.49
N LYS A 751 -35.50 2.23 2.68
CA LYS A 751 -36.09 3.58 2.87
C LYS A 751 -35.33 4.69 2.13
N LEU A 752 -34.07 4.46 1.77
CA LEU A 752 -33.25 5.40 0.98
C LEU A 752 -33.48 5.26 -0.54
N GLY A 753 -34.43 4.42 -0.96
CA GLY A 753 -34.87 4.25 -2.35
C GLY A 753 -34.15 3.14 -3.12
N GLY A 754 -33.36 2.30 -2.44
CA GLY A 754 -32.62 1.21 -3.05
C GLY A 754 -33.45 -0.06 -3.15
N ARG A 755 -33.10 -0.94 -4.09
CA ARG A 755 -33.75 -2.26 -4.24
C ARG A 755 -32.74 -3.37 -4.01
N TRP A 756 -33.05 -4.26 -3.08
CA TRP A 756 -32.22 -5.44 -2.83
C TRP A 756 -32.33 -6.43 -3.99
N GLU A 757 -31.20 -6.94 -4.44
CA GLU A 757 -31.10 -7.93 -5.51
C GLU A 757 -30.09 -9.02 -5.15
N THR A 758 -30.39 -10.25 -5.54
CA THR A 758 -29.51 -11.41 -5.38
C THR A 758 -29.76 -12.43 -6.50
N ALA A 759 -29.04 -13.54 -6.50
CA ALA A 759 -29.24 -14.64 -7.42
C ALA A 759 -28.95 -15.97 -6.71
N ALA A 760 -29.44 -17.08 -7.28
CA ALA A 760 -28.77 -18.34 -7.10
C ALA A 760 -27.50 -18.31 -7.96
N TYR A 761 -26.35 -18.56 -7.36
CA TYR A 761 -25.05 -18.46 -8.02
C TYR A 761 -24.58 -19.84 -8.48
N GLY A 762 -24.08 -19.93 -9.70
CA GLY A 762 -23.30 -21.08 -10.16
C GLY A 762 -21.87 -21.03 -9.64
N ALA A 763 -21.17 -22.17 -9.64
CA ALA A 763 -19.72 -22.16 -9.45
C ALA A 763 -19.06 -21.39 -10.61
N GLY A 764 -18.14 -20.47 -10.28
CA GLY A 764 -17.47 -19.62 -11.28
C GLY A 764 -18.27 -18.39 -11.69
N ASP A 765 -19.43 -18.14 -11.07
CA ASP A 765 -20.12 -16.86 -11.17
C ASP A 765 -19.29 -15.76 -10.50
N VAL A 766 -19.19 -14.61 -11.17
CA VAL A 766 -18.43 -13.44 -10.70
C VAL A 766 -19.37 -12.25 -10.51
N VAL A 767 -19.26 -11.55 -9.38
CA VAL A 767 -19.94 -10.28 -9.14
C VAL A 767 -18.90 -9.19 -8.92
N ILE A 768 -18.95 -8.14 -9.72
CA ILE A 768 -18.05 -6.98 -9.63
C ILE A 768 -18.88 -5.78 -9.20
N PHE A 769 -18.49 -5.06 -8.15
CA PHE A 769 -19.27 -3.94 -7.64
C PHE A 769 -18.40 -2.81 -7.10
N THR A 770 -18.98 -1.62 -7.01
CA THR A 770 -18.28 -0.43 -6.53
C THR A 770 -18.11 -0.46 -5.02
N MET A 771 -17.08 0.22 -4.50
CA MET A 771 -16.84 0.31 -3.04
C MET A 771 -17.97 0.99 -2.26
N HIS A 772 -18.86 1.72 -2.93
CA HIS A 772 -20.04 2.37 -2.33
C HIS A 772 -21.35 1.60 -2.55
N THR A 773 -21.29 0.44 -3.20
CA THR A 773 -22.47 -0.41 -3.34
C THR A 773 -22.77 -1.06 -1.99
N MET A 774 -23.91 -0.71 -1.40
CA MET A 774 -24.39 -1.30 -0.17
C MET A 774 -24.71 -2.77 -0.42
N HIS A 775 -24.10 -3.65 0.37
CA HIS A 775 -24.21 -5.09 0.18
C HIS A 775 -24.06 -5.83 1.51
N GLY A 776 -24.36 -7.13 1.49
CA GLY A 776 -24.21 -8.04 2.61
C GLY A 776 -24.36 -9.47 2.11
N SER A 777 -24.69 -10.41 3.00
CA SER A 777 -25.03 -11.76 2.58
C SER A 777 -26.29 -12.25 3.26
N SER A 778 -27.10 -13.04 2.54
CA SER A 778 -28.21 -13.73 3.19
C SER A 778 -27.69 -14.75 4.19
N THR A 779 -28.52 -15.06 5.19
CA THR A 779 -28.21 -16.04 6.22
C THR A 779 -28.18 -17.43 5.62
N ASN A 780 -27.12 -18.18 5.90
CA ASN A 780 -27.05 -19.59 5.58
C ASN A 780 -28.03 -20.38 6.46
N ARG A 781 -29.00 -21.04 5.86
CA ARG A 781 -30.06 -21.82 6.51
C ARG A 781 -29.94 -23.32 6.28
N THR A 782 -28.88 -23.76 5.62
CA THR A 782 -28.60 -25.18 5.41
C THR A 782 -27.68 -25.71 6.51
N ASP A 783 -27.28 -26.97 6.40
CA ASP A 783 -26.30 -27.65 7.25
C ASP A 783 -24.88 -27.63 6.64
N SER A 784 -24.67 -26.87 5.56
CA SER A 784 -23.46 -26.94 4.74
C SER A 784 -22.68 -25.62 4.76
N TRP A 785 -21.37 -25.68 4.59
CA TRP A 785 -20.52 -24.51 4.41
C TRP A 785 -20.80 -23.84 3.06
N ARG A 786 -20.95 -22.50 3.06
CA ARG A 786 -20.91 -21.70 1.84
C ARG A 786 -19.49 -21.21 1.59
N LEU A 787 -18.94 -21.53 0.42
CA LEU A 787 -17.59 -21.13 0.00
C LEU A 787 -17.63 -20.11 -1.14
N SER A 788 -16.93 -18.99 -0.94
CA SER A 788 -16.72 -17.95 -1.94
C SER A 788 -15.44 -17.17 -1.63
N VAL A 789 -14.91 -16.44 -2.59
CA VAL A 789 -13.70 -15.61 -2.40
C VAL A 789 -13.95 -14.19 -2.90
N ASP A 790 -13.43 -13.19 -2.19
CA ASP A 790 -13.49 -11.80 -2.64
C ASP A 790 -12.16 -11.05 -2.53
N PHE A 791 -11.86 -10.27 -3.55
CA PHE A 791 -10.67 -9.41 -3.65
C PHE A 791 -11.05 -8.05 -4.25
N ARG A 792 -10.12 -7.10 -4.25
CA ARG A 792 -10.34 -5.76 -4.80
C ARG A 792 -9.30 -5.49 -5.86
N VAL A 793 -9.71 -4.79 -6.92
CA VAL A 793 -8.85 -4.44 -8.06
C VAL A 793 -8.86 -2.94 -8.31
N GLN A 794 -7.73 -2.44 -8.78
CA GLN A 794 -7.51 -1.07 -9.20
C GLN A 794 -6.61 -1.05 -10.46
N PRO A 795 -6.57 0.05 -11.23
CA PRO A 795 -5.57 0.20 -12.29
C PRO A 795 -4.14 0.16 -11.73
N SER A 796 -3.21 -0.51 -12.42
CA SER A 796 -1.83 -0.71 -11.97
C SER A 796 -1.01 0.58 -11.86
N HIS A 797 -1.41 1.65 -12.56
CA HIS A 797 -0.81 2.98 -12.37
C HIS A 797 -1.31 3.69 -11.11
N ALA A 798 -2.39 3.20 -10.50
CA ALA A 798 -2.88 3.75 -9.24
C ALA A 798 -1.83 3.49 -8.16
N PRO A 799 -1.51 4.47 -7.30
CA PRO A 799 -0.52 4.26 -6.26
C PRO A 799 -0.92 3.06 -5.39
N PRO A 800 0.02 2.12 -5.11
CA PRO A 800 -0.30 0.92 -4.33
C PRO A 800 -0.81 1.35 -2.96
N THR A 801 -1.94 0.80 -2.57
CA THR A 801 -2.55 1.17 -1.30
C THR A 801 -2.08 0.22 -0.23
N LEU A 802 -1.14 0.70 0.58
CA LEU A 802 -0.81 0.10 1.87
C LEU A 802 -2.01 0.27 2.83
N VAL A 803 -3.05 -0.55 2.69
CA VAL A 803 -3.85 -0.95 3.86
C VAL A 803 -3.13 -2.16 4.42
N SER A 804 -2.67 -2.05 5.66
CA SER A 804 -1.81 -3.07 6.27
C SER A 804 -2.50 -4.43 6.23
N GLN A 805 -1.76 -5.45 5.76
CA GLN A 805 -2.12 -6.87 5.95
C GLN A 805 -2.33 -7.22 7.44
N ASN A 806 -1.82 -6.38 8.36
CA ASN A 806 -2.26 -6.36 9.74
C ASN A 806 -3.62 -5.68 9.83
N LYS A 807 -4.67 -6.46 10.13
CA LYS A 807 -5.92 -6.01 10.75
C LYS A 807 -5.65 -4.73 11.55
N GLY A 808 -6.16 -3.60 11.06
CA GLY A 808 -5.86 -2.27 11.60
C GLY A 808 -6.26 -2.12 13.08
N ARG A 809 -6.08 -0.91 13.63
CA ARG A 809 -6.46 -0.63 15.03
C ARG A 809 -7.88 -1.11 15.30
N TRP A 810 -8.80 -0.81 14.40
CA TRP A 810 -10.19 -1.21 14.50
C TRP A 810 -10.36 -2.70 14.49
N SER A 811 -9.81 -3.43 13.52
CA SER A 811 -10.03 -4.88 13.47
C SER A 811 -9.48 -5.64 14.68
N ARG A 812 -8.49 -5.09 15.42
CA ARG A 812 -7.96 -5.68 16.65
C ARG A 812 -8.74 -5.27 17.90
N LEU A 813 -9.24 -4.04 17.95
CA LEU A 813 -9.81 -3.43 19.16
C LEU A 813 -11.29 -3.06 19.02
N ARG A 814 -11.98 -3.40 17.93
CA ARG A 814 -13.39 -3.04 17.67
C ARG A 814 -14.38 -3.45 18.77
N HIS A 815 -14.02 -4.42 19.62
CA HIS A 815 -14.85 -4.85 20.75
C HIS A 815 -14.52 -4.11 22.07
N SER A 816 -13.46 -3.29 22.08
CA SER A 816 -13.05 -2.47 23.22
C SER A 816 -13.82 -1.16 23.25
N ARG A 817 -14.72 -1.01 24.23
CA ARG A 817 -15.48 0.24 24.43
C ARG A 817 -14.61 1.42 24.88
N SER A 818 -13.43 1.17 25.46
CA SER A 818 -12.49 2.25 25.78
C SER A 818 -11.82 2.82 24.54
N ASP A 819 -11.60 2.00 23.51
CA ASP A 819 -10.96 2.42 22.26
C ASP A 819 -11.95 2.98 21.24
N PHE A 820 -13.16 2.43 21.22
CA PHE A 820 -14.25 2.80 20.32
C PHE A 820 -15.53 3.01 21.14
N PRO A 821 -15.69 4.20 21.76
CA PRO A 821 -16.79 4.50 22.66
C PRO A 821 -18.15 4.62 21.95
N ARG A 822 -18.19 4.93 20.65
CA ARG A 822 -19.45 5.11 19.90
C ARG A 822 -19.91 3.82 19.23
N SER A 823 -21.21 3.57 19.28
CA SER A 823 -21.91 2.56 18.48
C SER A 823 -22.34 3.10 17.12
N MET A 824 -22.69 2.21 16.19
CA MET A 824 -23.23 2.63 14.90
C MET A 824 -24.56 3.38 15.06
N ASP A 825 -25.43 2.97 15.99
CA ASP A 825 -26.72 3.62 16.20
C ASP A 825 -26.57 5.05 16.76
N GLU A 826 -25.60 5.29 17.65
CA GLU A 826 -25.25 6.64 18.11
C GLU A 826 -24.68 7.49 16.97
N ALA A 827 -23.88 6.91 16.07
CA ALA A 827 -23.38 7.60 14.89
C ALA A 827 -24.51 7.97 13.92
N LYS A 828 -25.45 7.05 13.67
CA LYS A 828 -26.65 7.31 12.86
C LYS A 828 -27.52 8.44 13.43
N ALA A 829 -27.68 8.46 14.76
CA ALA A 829 -28.41 9.52 15.44
C ALA A 829 -27.74 10.89 15.21
N ALA A 830 -26.42 10.96 15.30
CA ALA A 830 -25.66 12.18 15.02
C ALA A 830 -25.75 12.64 13.55
N TRP A 831 -25.90 11.71 12.61
CA TRP A 831 -26.05 12.02 11.18
C TRP A 831 -27.45 12.50 10.77
N ASN A 832 -28.42 12.54 11.70
CA ASN A 832 -29.80 12.96 11.43
C ASN A 832 -30.47 12.21 10.25
N LEU A 833 -30.10 10.95 10.03
CA LEU A 833 -30.58 10.13 8.90
C LEU A 833 -32.12 10.02 8.86
N HIS A 834 -32.79 10.10 10.02
CA HIS A 834 -34.25 9.97 10.13
C HIS A 834 -35.05 11.23 9.73
N GLN A 835 -34.47 12.43 9.75
CA GLN A 835 -35.17 13.66 9.33
C GLN A 835 -35.05 13.91 7.82
N ALA A 836 -33.92 13.54 7.20
CA ALA A 836 -33.69 13.73 5.77
C ALA A 836 -34.64 12.90 4.88
N ALA A 837 -35.05 11.70 5.35
CA ALA A 837 -36.00 10.84 4.64
C ALA A 837 -37.42 11.43 4.51
N ARG A 838 -37.76 12.48 5.29
CA ARG A 838 -39.05 13.17 5.22
C ARG A 838 -39.03 14.44 4.33
N GLY A 839 -37.86 14.83 3.79
CA GLY A 839 -37.64 16.17 3.23
C GLY A 839 -37.45 16.31 1.72
N SER A 840 -37.38 15.24 0.92
CA SER A 840 -37.13 15.41 -0.52
C SER A 840 -38.42 15.62 -1.31
N LYS A 841 -38.78 16.89 -1.55
CA LYS A 841 -39.72 17.26 -2.61
C LYS A 841 -39.22 16.70 -3.95
N ARG A 842 -40.17 16.21 -4.78
CA ARG A 842 -39.95 15.72 -6.16
C ARG A 842 -38.97 16.61 -6.94
N PRO A 843 -38.04 16.03 -7.74
CA PRO A 843 -37.12 16.82 -8.53
C PRO A 843 -37.87 17.61 -9.62
N ALA A 844 -37.36 18.80 -9.91
CA ALA A 844 -37.83 19.68 -10.97
C ALA A 844 -37.66 19.03 -12.36
N ALA A 845 -38.60 19.29 -13.26
CA ALA A 845 -38.65 18.72 -14.61
C ALA A 845 -37.41 19.08 -15.45
N GLU A 846 -36.98 18.13 -16.30
CA GLU A 846 -35.85 18.30 -17.23
C GLU A 846 -36.04 19.50 -18.19
N PRO A 847 -34.95 20.19 -18.60
CA PRO A 847 -35.03 21.27 -19.56
C PRO A 847 -35.28 20.76 -20.99
N PRO A 848 -36.06 21.51 -21.81
CA PRO A 848 -36.54 21.03 -23.11
C PRO A 848 -35.44 20.80 -24.15
N ALA A 849 -35.70 19.84 -25.05
CA ALA A 849 -34.78 19.30 -26.06
C ALA A 849 -34.11 20.33 -27.00
N THR A 850 -34.68 21.53 -27.10
CA THR A 850 -34.15 22.64 -27.89
C THR A 850 -32.82 23.20 -27.36
N GLN A 851 -32.59 23.10 -26.05
CA GLN A 851 -31.35 23.59 -25.41
C GLN A 851 -30.18 22.61 -25.61
N ARG A 852 -30.44 21.29 -25.67
CA ARG A 852 -29.41 20.27 -26.00
C ARG A 852 -28.90 20.40 -27.43
N LYS A 853 -29.78 20.68 -28.39
CA LYS A 853 -29.36 20.89 -29.79
C LYS A 853 -28.39 22.07 -29.93
N ARG A 854 -28.67 23.20 -29.27
CA ARG A 854 -27.79 24.40 -29.33
C ARG A 854 -26.40 24.17 -28.71
N LEU A 855 -26.31 23.38 -27.63
CA LEU A 855 -25.04 23.01 -27.01
C LEU A 855 -24.22 22.03 -27.86
N CYS A 856 -24.86 21.00 -28.45
CA CYS A 856 -24.18 20.09 -29.38
C CYS A 856 -23.66 20.79 -30.63
N THR A 857 -24.43 21.74 -31.21
CA THR A 857 -23.99 22.47 -32.40
C THR A 857 -22.78 23.36 -32.11
N ARG A 858 -22.74 24.04 -30.95
CA ARG A 858 -21.57 24.84 -30.53
C ARG A 858 -20.33 23.98 -30.24
N TYR A 859 -20.53 22.79 -29.68
CA TYR A 859 -19.43 21.86 -29.40
C TYR A 859 -18.83 21.27 -30.69
N LEU A 860 -19.66 20.98 -31.70
CA LEU A 860 -19.20 20.52 -33.01
C LEU A 860 -18.48 21.62 -33.79
N GLN A 861 -18.93 22.88 -33.68
CA GLN A 861 -18.24 24.04 -34.28
C GLN A 861 -16.86 24.29 -33.65
N LEU A 862 -16.73 24.06 -32.34
CA LEU A 862 -15.45 24.15 -31.63
C LEU A 862 -14.49 23.05 -32.07
N LEU A 863 -14.98 21.81 -32.26
CA LEU A 863 -14.17 20.70 -32.76
C LEU A 863 -13.71 20.88 -34.22
N SER A 864 -14.54 21.49 -35.08
CA SER A 864 -14.12 21.84 -36.44
C SER A 864 -13.06 22.95 -36.45
N LEU A 865 -13.12 23.89 -35.51
CA LEU A 865 -12.12 24.96 -35.38
C LEU A 865 -10.77 24.42 -34.88
N ILE A 866 -10.81 23.51 -33.89
CA ILE A 866 -9.61 22.82 -33.39
C ILE A 866 -8.94 21.99 -34.49
N ARG A 867 -9.75 21.34 -35.35
CA ARG A 867 -9.21 20.57 -36.48
C ARG A 867 -8.58 21.46 -37.55
N PHE A 868 -9.20 22.60 -37.86
CA PHE A 868 -8.64 23.59 -38.79
C PHE A 868 -7.31 24.17 -38.29
N CYS A 869 -7.16 24.41 -36.98
CA CYS A 869 -5.90 24.87 -36.39
C CYS A 869 -4.83 23.77 -36.26
N TYR A 870 -5.20 22.50 -36.39
CA TYR A 870 -4.25 21.38 -36.38
C TYR A 870 -3.73 21.05 -37.79
N ASP A 871 -4.54 21.31 -38.82
CA ASP A 871 -4.20 21.07 -40.23
C ASP A 871 -3.42 22.26 -40.87
N LEU A 872 -3.29 23.39 -40.16
CA LEU A 872 -2.61 24.63 -40.57
C LEU A 872 -1.30 24.76 -39.77
#